data_AF-A0A5J4WGH0-F1
#
_entry.id   AF-A0A5J4WGH0-F1
#
_cell.length_a   1.000
_cell.length_b   1.000
_cell.length_c   1.000
_cell.angle_alpha   90.00
_cell.angle_beta   90.00
_cell.angle_gamma   90.00
#
_symmetry.space_group_name_H-M   'P 1'
#
loop_
_entity.id
_entity.type
_entity.pdbx_description
1 polymer ?
#
loop_
_entity_poly.entity_id
_entity_poly.type
_entity_poly.pdbx_seq_one_letter_code
_entity_poly.pdbx_strand_id
1 'polypeptide(L)'
;MPNSKEKRWKDSSRIAEGKRIFKRIYGKEFDESYQGFNLATDIDQFIDKEQINVHVFTYGDKDQSPSYYAIHHYQRLSLIRDFNVLLINNGVNAHILYVSDVQALTGYRYCDICKLQAFKTSNPNINRDMKRHMEKCKKNNGKIVKKVILEKFARSFVPHILSNITYRYLFVNDRENEFKPTKYYITYDIETFEKYIQQNYGEDSTVISYLIPYCIASTFKNKSGIHSFRYDIRQANFLDQWLDQVFEEAKQIKKDNKYEDESIPQNFEVPAIGFNSAKFDVSLVSKNLKSKNWKIVKHIGSGTVAKQIIVRHKDTHIQLRFVDALIYCTKMKLKEFVRDIGGEVMTKGRFPYEYIYINNYATELDKSEPFPREAFENKLKNKSISEAKYQEYLVEAAKYTSRWDYLRYYNIQDTRIMIEPIDNLIKMMFKYKIDMLAMFIMSQCANAIKYSSAYDDFTMNGDYNIEDTDKSINITMPYWTSKVESYIEQDQKKNRDSSKNVTIDDYEYFKELFEKQRCYICNCKFTWKNRPTLDRINNELGHSKDNVFPCLTTFSKHEKFNGFVKDFMQQRADAKSQKNDGLATFQIADNLHAVQVDSEYSFDQTKMHIVQLDTDSLTLAISGDKNRGHEQRFDAVIKDVEFYNKNKGFFFSEDNQRKILGVHIEKQGLNFIDALESLHIDWKSIWKIIYEAGIKYACESKLYK
;
A
#
# COMPACT_ATOMS: atom_id res chain seq x y z
N MET A 1 -9.73 -32.71 -53.36
CA MET A 1 -8.67 -32.05 -52.54
C MET A 1 -8.71 -30.54 -52.77
N PRO A 2 -8.24 -29.72 -51.83
CA PRO A 2 -8.11 -28.27 -52.02
C PRO A 2 -7.05 -27.91 -53.07
N ASN A 3 -7.10 -26.69 -53.61
CA ASN A 3 -6.07 -26.15 -54.50
C ASN A 3 -4.78 -25.87 -53.70
N SER A 4 -3.63 -26.36 -54.17
CA SER A 4 -2.38 -26.43 -53.39
C SER A 4 -1.76 -25.08 -53.03
N LYS A 5 -2.04 -24.01 -53.79
CA LYS A 5 -1.55 -22.65 -53.49
C LYS A 5 -2.39 -21.86 -52.47
N GLU A 6 -3.68 -22.16 -52.31
CA GLU A 6 -4.59 -21.37 -51.45
C GLU A 6 -5.27 -22.18 -50.33
N LYS A 7 -5.15 -23.51 -50.32
CA LYS A 7 -5.91 -24.42 -49.44
C LYS A 7 -7.45 -24.30 -49.53
N ARG A 8 -7.97 -23.53 -50.49
CA ARG A 8 -9.41 -23.42 -50.80
C ARG A 8 -9.90 -24.57 -51.68
N TRP A 9 -11.15 -24.97 -51.50
CA TRP A 9 -11.83 -25.95 -52.37
C TRP A 9 -12.36 -25.23 -53.64
N LYS A 10 -12.48 -25.94 -54.76
CA LYS A 10 -13.12 -25.39 -55.98
C LYS A 10 -14.59 -25.06 -55.70
N ASP A 11 -15.10 -23.96 -56.25
CA ASP A 11 -16.41 -23.43 -55.84
C ASP A 11 -17.60 -24.35 -56.16
N SER A 12 -17.56 -25.07 -57.29
CA SER A 12 -18.55 -26.12 -57.57
C SER A 12 -18.58 -27.22 -56.51
N SER A 13 -17.42 -27.60 -55.95
CA SER A 13 -17.32 -28.54 -54.83
C SER A 13 -17.82 -27.94 -53.51
N ARG A 14 -17.62 -26.63 -53.29
CA ARG A 14 -18.14 -25.90 -52.11
C ARG A 14 -19.67 -25.83 -52.13
N ILE A 15 -20.26 -25.54 -53.30
CA ILE A 15 -21.71 -25.47 -53.50
C ILE A 15 -22.35 -26.86 -53.36
N ALA A 16 -21.73 -27.89 -53.94
CA ALA A 16 -22.22 -29.28 -53.81
C ALA A 16 -22.19 -29.77 -52.35
N GLU A 17 -21.09 -29.53 -51.63
CA GLU A 17 -20.98 -29.90 -50.21
C GLU A 17 -21.94 -29.08 -49.33
N GLY A 18 -22.12 -27.79 -49.61
CA GLY A 18 -23.10 -26.93 -48.94
C GLY A 18 -24.53 -27.45 -49.10
N LYS A 19 -24.94 -27.83 -50.32
CA LYS A 19 -26.25 -28.46 -50.57
C LYS A 19 -26.39 -29.82 -49.87
N ARG A 20 -25.34 -30.65 -49.87
CA ARG A 20 -25.32 -31.95 -49.16
C ARG A 20 -25.52 -31.79 -47.65
N ILE A 21 -24.84 -30.81 -47.05
CA ILE A 21 -24.96 -30.48 -45.62
C ILE A 21 -26.35 -29.92 -45.32
N PHE A 22 -26.85 -28.97 -46.14
CA PHE A 22 -28.20 -28.41 -46.00
C PHE A 22 -29.28 -29.49 -45.99
N LYS A 23 -29.24 -30.41 -46.97
CA LYS A 23 -30.19 -31.53 -47.08
C LYS A 23 -30.16 -32.45 -45.87
N ARG A 24 -28.98 -32.68 -45.29
CA ARG A 24 -28.81 -33.50 -44.08
C ARG A 24 -29.34 -32.81 -42.82
N ILE A 25 -29.23 -31.49 -42.70
CA ILE A 25 -29.72 -30.73 -41.55
C ILE A 25 -31.25 -30.54 -41.63
N TYR A 26 -31.77 -30.09 -42.77
CA TYR A 26 -33.16 -29.66 -42.92
C TYR A 26 -34.09 -30.71 -43.51
N GLY A 27 -33.57 -31.85 -44.00
CA GLY A 27 -34.37 -32.92 -44.61
C GLY A 27 -34.92 -32.62 -46.02
N LYS A 28 -34.75 -31.38 -46.51
CA LYS A 28 -35.19 -30.92 -47.84
C LYS A 28 -34.02 -30.42 -48.69
N GLU A 29 -34.20 -30.39 -50.01
CA GLU A 29 -33.25 -29.72 -50.91
C GLU A 29 -33.19 -28.21 -50.64
N PHE A 30 -32.10 -27.56 -51.07
CA PHE A 30 -31.98 -26.11 -50.97
C PHE A 30 -32.92 -25.42 -51.97
N ASP A 31 -33.84 -24.62 -51.45
CA ASP A 31 -34.83 -23.85 -52.20
C ASP A 31 -34.78 -22.35 -51.86
N GLU A 32 -35.43 -21.54 -52.71
CA GLU A 32 -35.43 -20.07 -52.61
C GLU A 32 -36.30 -19.53 -51.47
N SER A 33 -37.05 -20.39 -50.75
CA SER A 33 -37.84 -19.98 -49.58
C SER A 33 -37.01 -19.93 -48.28
N TYR A 34 -35.76 -20.42 -48.31
CA TYR A 34 -34.90 -20.51 -47.13
C TYR A 34 -34.51 -19.13 -46.57
N GLN A 35 -35.05 -18.81 -45.39
CA GLN A 35 -34.87 -17.52 -44.70
C GLN A 35 -33.47 -17.30 -44.07
N GLY A 36 -32.51 -18.19 -44.33
CA GLY A 36 -31.19 -18.17 -43.68
C GLY A 36 -31.09 -19.02 -42.42
N PHE A 37 -29.90 -19.05 -41.81
CA PHE A 37 -29.62 -19.76 -40.56
C PHE A 37 -29.64 -18.77 -39.39
N ASN A 38 -30.57 -18.92 -38.45
CA ASN A 38 -30.64 -18.06 -37.28
C ASN A 38 -29.83 -18.66 -36.13
N LEU A 39 -28.65 -18.09 -35.87
CA LEU A 39 -27.74 -18.52 -34.81
C LEU A 39 -28.35 -18.48 -33.39
N ALA A 40 -29.43 -17.72 -33.18
CA ALA A 40 -30.11 -17.65 -31.87
C ALA A 40 -31.15 -18.75 -31.64
N THR A 41 -31.65 -19.41 -32.70
CA THR A 41 -32.73 -20.43 -32.60
C THR A 41 -32.33 -21.79 -33.15
N ASP A 42 -31.46 -21.83 -34.16
CA ASP A 42 -31.21 -23.03 -34.97
C ASP A 42 -29.95 -23.79 -34.49
N ILE A 43 -29.11 -23.12 -33.69
CA ILE A 43 -27.78 -23.59 -33.32
C ILE A 43 -27.80 -24.86 -32.47
N ASP A 44 -28.71 -24.96 -31.50
CA ASP A 44 -28.82 -26.13 -30.64
C ASP A 44 -29.36 -27.34 -31.41
N GLN A 45 -30.31 -27.13 -32.34
CA GLN A 45 -30.78 -28.20 -33.22
C GLN A 45 -29.69 -28.66 -34.20
N PHE A 46 -28.87 -27.74 -34.69
CA PHE A 46 -27.70 -28.06 -35.53
C PHE A 46 -26.66 -28.89 -34.76
N ILE A 47 -26.32 -28.48 -33.54
CA ILE A 47 -25.42 -29.20 -32.61
C ILE A 47 -25.93 -30.61 -32.32
N ASP A 48 -27.22 -30.75 -32.04
CA ASP A 48 -27.85 -32.03 -31.74
C ASP A 48 -27.92 -32.97 -32.97
N LYS A 49 -28.11 -32.43 -34.18
CA LYS A 49 -28.12 -33.22 -35.43
C LYS A 49 -26.72 -33.61 -35.91
N GLU A 50 -25.73 -32.73 -35.75
CA GLU A 50 -24.37 -32.94 -36.27
C GLU A 50 -23.40 -33.53 -35.23
N GLN A 51 -23.75 -33.55 -33.94
CA GLN A 51 -22.93 -34.06 -32.84
C GLN A 51 -21.53 -33.38 -32.79
N ILE A 52 -21.54 -32.05 -32.82
CA ILE A 52 -20.36 -31.17 -32.72
C ILE A 52 -20.58 -30.05 -31.70
N ASN A 53 -19.52 -29.59 -31.02
CA ASN A 53 -19.55 -28.30 -30.32
C ASN A 53 -19.38 -27.17 -31.35
N VAL A 54 -19.88 -25.96 -31.08
CA VAL A 54 -19.66 -24.79 -31.96
C VAL A 54 -18.97 -23.66 -31.20
N HIS A 55 -17.79 -23.26 -31.68
CA HIS A 55 -17.01 -22.17 -31.11
C HIS A 55 -17.10 -20.94 -32.00
N VAL A 56 -17.69 -19.86 -31.49
CA VAL A 56 -17.98 -18.64 -32.25
C VAL A 56 -17.00 -17.54 -31.92
N PHE A 57 -16.31 -17.07 -32.95
CA PHE A 57 -15.38 -15.93 -32.96
C PHE A 57 -16.01 -14.75 -33.69
N THR A 58 -15.56 -13.54 -33.35
CA THR A 58 -15.85 -12.32 -34.11
C THR A 58 -14.59 -11.50 -34.33
N TYR A 59 -14.68 -10.50 -35.21
CA TYR A 59 -13.69 -9.45 -35.40
C TYR A 59 -14.23 -8.12 -34.85
N GLY A 60 -13.39 -7.32 -34.21
CA GLY A 60 -13.73 -5.95 -33.84
C GLY A 60 -12.67 -5.25 -33.00
N ASP A 61 -12.85 -3.94 -32.83
CA ASP A 61 -11.94 -3.11 -32.05
C ASP A 61 -12.13 -3.35 -30.55
N LYS A 62 -11.20 -4.11 -29.97
CA LYS A 62 -11.00 -4.20 -28.54
C LYS A 62 -9.71 -3.48 -28.20
N ASP A 63 -9.80 -2.53 -27.26
CA ASP A 63 -8.64 -1.87 -26.66
C ASP A 63 -7.66 -1.32 -27.73
N GLN A 64 -8.20 -0.46 -28.60
CA GLN A 64 -7.46 0.33 -29.62
C GLN A 64 -6.76 -0.48 -30.73
N SER A 65 -7.03 -1.78 -30.88
CA SER A 65 -6.57 -2.55 -32.04
C SER A 65 -7.63 -3.55 -32.56
N PRO A 66 -7.82 -3.67 -33.90
CA PRO A 66 -8.75 -4.66 -34.44
C PRO A 66 -8.22 -6.07 -34.17
N SER A 67 -9.04 -6.93 -33.56
CA SER A 67 -8.61 -8.28 -33.20
C SER A 67 -9.73 -9.32 -33.29
N TYR A 68 -9.34 -10.58 -33.51
CA TYR A 68 -10.23 -11.73 -33.52
C TYR A 68 -10.33 -12.35 -32.13
N TYR A 69 -11.55 -12.48 -31.59
CA TYR A 69 -11.78 -13.05 -30.25
C TYR A 69 -13.04 -13.92 -30.17
N ALA A 70 -13.01 -14.91 -29.29
CA ALA A 70 -14.18 -15.75 -29.00
C ALA A 70 -15.29 -14.94 -28.29
N ILE A 71 -16.53 -15.17 -28.71
CA ILE A 71 -17.73 -14.57 -28.09
C ILE A 71 -18.67 -15.61 -27.47
N HIS A 72 -18.71 -16.83 -28.01
CA HIS A 72 -19.53 -17.91 -27.45
C HIS A 72 -18.94 -19.29 -27.74
N HIS A 73 -19.23 -20.26 -26.87
CA HIS A 73 -18.88 -21.65 -27.07
C HIS A 73 -20.06 -22.54 -26.67
N TYR A 74 -20.80 -23.01 -27.66
CA TYR A 74 -21.94 -23.90 -27.47
C TYR A 74 -21.41 -25.33 -27.27
N GLN A 75 -21.66 -25.92 -26.11
CA GLN A 75 -20.99 -27.13 -25.63
C GLN A 75 -21.98 -28.21 -25.20
N ARG A 76 -21.82 -29.42 -25.74
CA ARG A 76 -22.46 -30.64 -25.22
C ARG A 76 -21.42 -31.47 -24.50
N LEU A 77 -21.71 -31.90 -23.26
CA LEU A 77 -20.73 -32.57 -22.38
C LEU A 77 -20.19 -33.91 -22.91
N SER A 78 -20.82 -34.49 -23.93
CA SER A 78 -20.45 -35.77 -24.56
C SER A 78 -19.59 -35.63 -25.82
N LEU A 79 -19.25 -34.42 -26.27
CA LEU A 79 -18.69 -34.18 -27.61
C LEU A 79 -17.25 -33.66 -27.60
N ILE A 80 -16.40 -34.30 -28.42
CA ILE A 80 -14.95 -34.07 -28.49
C ILE A 80 -14.57 -33.11 -29.64
N ARG A 81 -15.43 -32.96 -30.66
CA ARG A 81 -15.12 -32.21 -31.88
C ARG A 81 -15.72 -30.81 -31.86
N ASP A 82 -14.85 -29.81 -31.86
CA ASP A 82 -15.24 -28.41 -31.97
C ASP A 82 -15.28 -27.98 -33.45
N PHE A 83 -16.35 -27.28 -33.85
CA PHE A 83 -16.50 -26.63 -35.14
C PHE A 83 -16.34 -25.12 -34.95
N ASN A 84 -15.20 -24.59 -35.40
CA ASN A 84 -14.84 -23.20 -35.17
C ASN A 84 -15.38 -22.29 -36.28
N VAL A 85 -16.09 -21.24 -35.90
CA VAL A 85 -16.82 -20.34 -36.79
C VAL A 85 -16.44 -18.90 -36.49
N LEU A 86 -16.02 -18.15 -37.52
CA LEU A 86 -15.82 -16.71 -37.47
C LEU A 86 -17.02 -16.01 -38.09
N LEU A 87 -17.64 -15.12 -37.32
CA LEU A 87 -18.64 -14.17 -37.80
C LEU A 87 -17.96 -12.85 -38.16
N ILE A 88 -18.24 -12.33 -39.36
CA ILE A 88 -17.87 -10.98 -39.76
C ILE A 88 -19.15 -10.26 -40.19
N ASN A 89 -19.53 -9.22 -39.45
CA ASN A 89 -20.62 -8.33 -39.83
C ASN A 89 -20.04 -7.06 -40.47
N ASN A 90 -20.47 -6.71 -41.67
CA ASN A 90 -20.04 -5.51 -42.38
C ASN A 90 -21.07 -4.36 -42.34
N GLY A 91 -22.06 -4.44 -41.44
CA GLY A 91 -23.14 -3.47 -41.26
C GLY A 91 -24.38 -3.75 -42.11
N VAL A 92 -24.25 -4.56 -43.18
CA VAL A 92 -25.36 -4.92 -44.08
C VAL A 92 -25.55 -6.44 -44.19
N ASN A 93 -24.45 -7.21 -44.16
CA ASN A 93 -24.43 -8.66 -44.29
C ASN A 93 -23.58 -9.30 -43.20
N ALA A 94 -24.05 -10.44 -42.67
CA ALA A 94 -23.30 -11.31 -41.78
C ALA A 94 -22.65 -12.45 -42.58
N HIS A 95 -21.32 -12.50 -42.61
CA HIS A 95 -20.55 -13.55 -43.25
C HIS A 95 -20.09 -14.58 -42.22
N ILE A 96 -20.30 -15.85 -42.53
CA ILE A 96 -19.94 -17.00 -41.68
C ILE A 96 -18.77 -17.75 -42.33
N LEU A 97 -17.63 -17.82 -41.66
CA LEU A 97 -16.43 -18.50 -42.15
C LEU A 97 -16.01 -19.63 -41.21
N TYR A 98 -15.61 -20.78 -41.77
CA TYR A 98 -15.01 -21.86 -41.00
C TYR A 98 -13.54 -21.56 -40.67
N VAL A 99 -13.14 -21.74 -39.42
CA VAL A 99 -11.78 -21.48 -38.92
C VAL A 99 -11.03 -22.80 -38.76
N SER A 100 -10.04 -23.03 -39.64
CA SER A 100 -9.19 -24.23 -39.56
C SER A 100 -8.10 -24.15 -38.50
N ASP A 101 -7.67 -22.94 -38.11
CA ASP A 101 -6.69 -22.70 -37.06
C ASP A 101 -7.06 -21.45 -36.25
N VAL A 102 -7.56 -21.68 -35.03
CA VAL A 102 -7.96 -20.62 -34.08
C VAL A 102 -6.75 -19.87 -33.54
N GLN A 103 -5.61 -20.56 -33.34
CA GLN A 103 -4.44 -19.96 -32.71
C GLN A 103 -3.71 -19.03 -33.68
N ALA A 104 -3.63 -19.41 -34.97
CA ALA A 104 -3.12 -18.54 -36.02
C ALA A 104 -4.06 -17.35 -36.31
N LEU A 105 -5.39 -17.55 -36.29
CA LEU A 105 -6.35 -16.47 -36.50
C LEU A 105 -6.30 -15.40 -35.40
N THR A 106 -6.20 -15.82 -34.13
CA THR A 106 -6.38 -14.92 -32.98
C THR A 106 -5.08 -14.45 -32.34
N GLY A 107 -3.98 -15.21 -32.44
CA GLY A 107 -2.79 -14.99 -31.61
C GLY A 107 -2.97 -15.38 -30.14
N TYR A 108 -4.05 -16.09 -29.81
CA TYR A 108 -4.35 -16.58 -28.46
C TYR A 108 -4.53 -18.10 -28.45
N ARG A 109 -4.02 -18.76 -27.40
CA ARG A 109 -4.42 -20.12 -27.04
C ARG A 109 -5.54 -20.03 -26.02
N TYR A 110 -6.63 -20.74 -26.26
CA TYR A 110 -7.80 -20.78 -25.38
C TYR A 110 -7.71 -21.94 -24.38
N CYS A 111 -8.40 -21.81 -23.24
CA CYS A 111 -8.46 -22.84 -22.21
C CYS A 111 -9.25 -24.06 -22.69
N ASP A 112 -8.64 -25.25 -22.62
CA ASP A 112 -9.22 -26.50 -23.13
C ASP A 112 -10.52 -26.94 -22.40
N ILE A 113 -10.88 -26.32 -21.27
CA ILE A 113 -12.05 -26.66 -20.44
C ILE A 113 -13.25 -25.74 -20.70
N CYS A 114 -13.06 -24.41 -20.59
CA CYS A 114 -14.13 -23.42 -20.76
C CYS A 114 -14.18 -22.79 -22.15
N LYS A 115 -13.14 -23.02 -22.98
CA LYS A 115 -12.94 -22.55 -24.36
C LYS A 115 -12.93 -21.04 -24.59
N LEU A 116 -13.45 -20.24 -23.65
CA LEU A 116 -13.59 -18.79 -23.74
C LEU A 116 -12.43 -18.01 -23.10
N GLN A 117 -11.70 -18.57 -22.13
CA GLN A 117 -10.54 -17.88 -21.55
C GLN A 117 -9.34 -17.96 -22.50
N ALA A 118 -8.94 -16.81 -23.05
CA ALA A 118 -7.77 -16.64 -23.90
C ALA A 118 -6.47 -16.40 -23.10
N PHE A 119 -5.33 -16.81 -23.67
CA PHE A 119 -3.96 -16.48 -23.24
C PHE A 119 -3.10 -16.16 -24.46
N LYS A 120 -2.42 -15.00 -24.48
CA LYS A 120 -1.64 -14.53 -25.64
C LYS A 120 -0.44 -15.45 -25.88
N THR A 121 -0.27 -15.97 -27.10
CA THR A 121 0.78 -16.96 -27.42
C THR A 121 2.20 -16.43 -27.19
N SER A 122 2.39 -15.11 -27.29
CA SER A 122 3.66 -14.44 -27.02
C SER A 122 4.04 -14.31 -25.53
N ASN A 123 3.21 -14.77 -24.58
CA ASN A 123 3.55 -14.76 -23.15
C ASN A 123 4.43 -15.97 -22.80
N PRO A 124 5.71 -15.81 -22.39
CA PRO A 124 6.58 -16.93 -22.03
C PRO A 124 6.05 -17.75 -20.84
N ASN A 125 5.15 -17.19 -20.02
CA ASN A 125 4.55 -17.87 -18.88
C ASN A 125 3.25 -18.62 -19.23
N ILE A 126 2.83 -18.68 -20.51
CA ILE A 126 1.51 -19.17 -20.93
C ILE A 126 1.14 -20.53 -20.31
N ASN A 127 2.06 -21.50 -20.29
CA ASN A 127 1.79 -22.84 -19.74
C ASN A 127 1.50 -22.82 -18.22
N ARG A 128 2.19 -21.96 -17.46
CA ARG A 128 1.97 -21.78 -16.01
C ARG A 128 0.61 -21.16 -15.74
N ASP A 129 0.28 -20.10 -16.48
CA ASP A 129 -0.92 -19.30 -16.25
C ASP A 129 -2.18 -20.02 -16.76
N MET A 130 -2.06 -20.75 -17.88
CA MET A 130 -3.04 -21.72 -18.37
C MET A 130 -3.31 -22.81 -17.31
N LYS A 131 -2.28 -23.50 -16.80
CA LYS A 131 -2.45 -24.55 -15.77
C LYS A 131 -3.16 -24.02 -14.52
N ARG A 132 -2.70 -22.88 -13.99
CA ARG A 132 -3.30 -22.20 -12.82
C ARG A 132 -4.76 -21.79 -13.05
N HIS A 133 -5.15 -21.45 -14.28
CA HIS A 133 -6.54 -21.22 -14.64
C HIS A 133 -7.31 -22.54 -14.74
N MET A 134 -6.79 -23.55 -15.44
CA MET A 134 -7.44 -24.84 -15.64
C MET A 134 -7.76 -25.54 -14.30
N GLU A 135 -6.85 -25.48 -13.32
CA GLU A 135 -7.08 -26.00 -11.95
C GLU A 135 -8.30 -25.35 -11.27
N LYS A 136 -8.52 -24.05 -11.48
CA LYS A 136 -9.70 -23.32 -10.98
C LYS A 136 -10.94 -23.59 -11.83
N CYS A 137 -10.77 -23.69 -13.14
CA CYS A 137 -11.83 -23.97 -14.10
C CYS A 137 -12.45 -25.37 -13.87
N LYS A 138 -11.62 -26.39 -13.59
CA LYS A 138 -12.10 -27.71 -13.14
C LYS A 138 -12.94 -27.63 -11.86
N LYS A 139 -12.46 -26.90 -10.84
CA LYS A 139 -13.18 -26.71 -9.56
C LYS A 139 -14.52 -25.95 -9.70
N ASN A 140 -14.71 -25.22 -10.80
CA ASN A 140 -15.91 -24.46 -11.10
C ASN A 140 -16.79 -25.12 -12.18
N ASN A 141 -16.59 -26.42 -12.46
CA ASN A 141 -17.29 -27.18 -13.50
C ASN A 141 -17.31 -26.46 -14.88
N GLY A 142 -16.15 -25.93 -15.29
CA GLY A 142 -16.00 -25.20 -16.55
C GLY A 142 -16.50 -23.75 -16.55
N LYS A 143 -17.29 -23.32 -15.56
CA LYS A 143 -17.85 -21.97 -15.52
C LYS A 143 -16.78 -20.92 -15.24
N ILE A 144 -16.71 -19.89 -16.09
CA ILE A 144 -15.88 -18.71 -15.84
C ILE A 144 -16.53 -17.88 -14.73
N VAL A 145 -15.81 -17.73 -13.61
CA VAL A 145 -16.19 -16.76 -12.57
C VAL A 145 -15.91 -15.36 -13.11
N LYS A 146 -16.96 -14.73 -13.66
CA LYS A 146 -16.97 -13.30 -13.98
C LYS A 146 -16.69 -12.53 -12.68
N LYS A 147 -15.46 -12.08 -12.49
CA LYS A 147 -15.17 -11.09 -11.46
C LYS A 147 -15.76 -9.76 -11.89
N VAL A 148 -16.56 -9.14 -11.03
CA VAL A 148 -16.88 -7.72 -11.18
C VAL A 148 -15.58 -6.95 -10.99
N ILE A 149 -15.01 -6.46 -12.08
CA ILE A 149 -13.95 -5.47 -12.05
C ILE A 149 -14.65 -4.13 -11.85
N LEU A 150 -14.75 -3.70 -10.60
CA LEU A 150 -15.10 -2.33 -10.29
C LEU A 150 -14.06 -1.41 -10.92
N GLU A 151 -14.50 -0.27 -11.46
CA GLU A 151 -13.59 0.74 -11.99
C GLU A 151 -12.62 1.21 -10.90
N LYS A 152 -11.36 1.45 -11.30
CA LYS A 152 -10.28 1.80 -10.37
C LYS A 152 -10.33 3.29 -10.01
N PHE A 153 -11.38 3.70 -9.31
CA PHE A 153 -11.47 5.06 -8.76
C PHE A 153 -10.31 5.34 -7.80
N ALA A 154 -9.71 6.52 -7.91
CA ALA A 154 -8.75 7.00 -6.93
C ALA A 154 -9.45 7.16 -5.57
N ARG A 155 -8.89 6.56 -4.52
CA ARG A 155 -9.42 6.71 -3.15
C ARG A 155 -9.04 8.09 -2.62
N SER A 156 -9.96 8.77 -1.95
CA SER A 156 -9.61 9.95 -1.14
C SER A 156 -8.53 9.58 -0.13
N PHE A 157 -7.38 10.23 -0.25
CA PHE A 157 -6.24 10.06 0.67
C PHE A 157 -6.56 10.77 1.99
N VAL A 158 -7.29 10.08 2.86
CA VAL A 158 -7.66 10.51 4.23
C VAL A 158 -6.88 9.67 5.25
N PRO A 159 -5.55 9.85 5.39
CA PRO A 159 -4.70 8.96 6.18
C PRO A 159 -5.06 8.93 7.66
N HIS A 160 -5.56 10.05 8.20
CA HIS A 160 -6.07 10.19 9.57
C HIS A 160 -7.13 9.12 9.90
N ILE A 161 -8.17 9.02 9.07
CA ILE A 161 -9.24 8.03 9.23
C ILE A 161 -8.81 6.65 8.70
N LEU A 162 -8.24 6.58 7.49
CA LEU A 162 -8.10 5.30 6.78
C LEU A 162 -6.93 4.42 7.25
N SER A 163 -5.90 4.97 7.90
CA SER A 163 -4.71 4.21 8.32
C SER A 163 -4.91 3.39 9.59
N ASN A 164 -5.95 3.67 10.39
CA ASN A 164 -6.27 2.91 11.60
C ASN A 164 -7.68 2.30 11.49
N ILE A 165 -7.76 0.96 11.49
CA ILE A 165 -9.02 0.23 11.35
C ILE A 165 -9.97 0.43 12.55
N THR A 166 -9.42 0.55 13.75
CA THR A 166 -10.17 0.81 14.99
C THR A 166 -10.78 2.20 14.96
N TYR A 167 -9.98 3.23 14.65
CA TYR A 167 -10.47 4.60 14.57
C TYR A 167 -11.53 4.77 13.48
N ARG A 168 -11.30 4.21 12.28
CA ARG A 168 -12.29 4.21 11.19
C ARG A 168 -13.60 3.55 11.59
N TYR A 169 -13.57 2.44 12.31
CA TYR A 169 -14.78 1.77 12.78
C TYR A 169 -15.54 2.64 13.77
N LEU A 170 -14.86 3.21 14.77
CA LEU A 170 -15.48 4.06 15.77
C LEU A 170 -16.06 5.34 15.17
N PHE A 171 -15.34 5.99 14.24
CA PHE A 171 -15.83 7.13 13.45
C PHE A 171 -17.11 6.79 12.67
N VAL A 172 -17.16 5.63 12.01
CA VAL A 172 -18.32 5.19 11.21
C VAL A 172 -19.55 4.84 12.05
N ASN A 173 -19.42 4.72 13.37
CA ASN A 173 -20.50 4.37 14.30
C ASN A 173 -20.71 5.45 15.38
N ASP A 174 -20.21 6.68 15.19
CA ASP A 174 -20.33 7.82 16.13
C ASP A 174 -19.73 7.54 17.55
N ARG A 175 -18.74 6.64 17.65
CA ARG A 175 -18.09 6.15 18.89
C ARG A 175 -16.65 6.62 19.09
N GLU A 176 -16.27 7.76 18.52
CA GLU A 176 -14.88 8.30 18.56
C GLU A 176 -14.35 8.66 19.97
N ASN A 177 -15.27 8.84 20.91
CA ASN A 177 -14.99 9.03 22.34
C ASN A 177 -14.33 7.80 22.98
N GLU A 178 -14.62 6.59 22.50
CA GLU A 178 -14.01 5.35 22.98
C GLU A 178 -12.58 5.12 22.45
N PHE A 179 -12.15 5.85 21.40
CA PHE A 179 -10.86 5.60 20.78
C PHE A 179 -9.71 5.91 21.76
N LYS A 180 -8.89 4.89 22.02
CA LYS A 180 -7.68 4.92 22.84
C LYS A 180 -6.46 4.49 22.02
N PRO A 181 -5.26 5.04 22.28
CA PRO A 181 -4.03 4.56 21.65
C PRO A 181 -3.57 3.26 22.30
N THR A 182 -2.70 2.53 21.60
CA THR A 182 -1.86 1.47 22.17
C THR A 182 -0.97 2.07 23.26
N LYS A 183 -1.12 1.62 24.50
CA LYS A 183 -0.43 2.16 25.70
C LYS A 183 0.62 1.22 26.28
N TYR A 184 0.56 -0.06 25.92
CA TYR A 184 1.33 -1.15 26.52
C TYR A 184 2.22 -1.80 25.45
N TYR A 185 3.49 -1.99 25.75
CA TYR A 185 4.53 -2.39 24.80
C TYR A 185 5.76 -2.93 25.52
N ILE A 186 6.69 -3.46 24.74
CA ILE A 186 7.94 -4.06 25.20
C ILE A 186 9.08 -3.18 24.69
N THR A 187 10.06 -2.86 25.53
CA THR A 187 11.36 -2.32 25.09
C THR A 187 12.46 -3.36 25.28
N TYR A 188 13.48 -3.37 24.42
CA TYR A 188 14.60 -4.33 24.51
C TYR A 188 15.91 -3.70 24.05
N ASP A 189 17.03 -4.27 24.51
CA ASP A 189 18.39 -3.87 24.14
C ASP A 189 19.32 -5.10 24.17
N ILE A 190 20.34 -5.12 23.32
CA ILE A 190 21.26 -6.25 23.12
C ILE A 190 22.71 -5.80 23.25
N GLU A 191 23.30 -6.15 24.39
CA GLU A 191 24.72 -5.99 24.63
C GLU A 191 25.52 -7.00 23.81
N THR A 192 26.48 -6.48 23.04
CA THR A 192 27.35 -7.24 22.13
C THR A 192 28.83 -7.01 22.42
N PHE A 193 29.65 -8.03 22.19
CA PHE A 193 31.10 -7.86 22.09
C PHE A 193 31.58 -8.11 20.66
N GLU A 194 32.69 -7.49 20.29
CA GLU A 194 33.31 -7.64 18.98
C GLU A 194 34.20 -8.89 18.93
N LYS A 195 34.04 -9.70 17.88
CA LYS A 195 34.95 -10.77 17.49
C LYS A 195 35.67 -10.37 16.19
N TYR A 196 36.93 -10.00 16.31
CA TYR A 196 37.81 -9.76 15.17
C TYR A 196 38.03 -11.05 14.36
N ILE A 197 38.02 -10.97 13.03
CA ILE A 197 38.17 -12.13 12.13
C ILE A 197 38.96 -11.89 10.83
N GLN A 198 39.01 -10.67 10.27
CA GLN A 198 39.68 -10.36 8.99
C GLN A 198 39.41 -11.39 7.86
N GLN A 199 38.15 -11.76 7.62
CA GLN A 199 37.80 -12.77 6.63
C GLN A 199 37.47 -12.15 5.27
N ASN A 200 38.26 -12.49 4.24
CA ASN A 200 37.96 -12.11 2.86
C ASN A 200 36.81 -12.94 2.26
N TYR A 201 35.98 -12.30 1.44
CA TYR A 201 34.81 -12.85 0.78
C TYR A 201 34.82 -12.40 -0.69
N GLY A 202 35.55 -13.13 -1.54
CA GLY A 202 35.90 -12.67 -2.88
C GLY A 202 37.09 -11.70 -2.86
N GLU A 203 37.30 -10.99 -3.95
CA GLU A 203 38.45 -10.09 -4.15
C GLU A 203 38.21 -8.69 -3.55
N ASP A 204 36.98 -8.18 -3.63
CA ASP A 204 36.61 -6.79 -3.27
C ASP A 204 35.99 -6.64 -1.85
N SER A 205 36.07 -7.63 -0.97
CA SER A 205 35.37 -7.56 0.33
C SER A 205 36.04 -8.31 1.47
N THR A 206 36.23 -7.62 2.60
CA THR A 206 36.75 -8.16 3.85
C THR A 206 35.78 -7.87 4.99
N VAL A 207 35.35 -8.92 5.71
CA VAL A 207 34.65 -8.77 6.98
C VAL A 207 35.68 -8.66 8.10
N ILE A 208 35.82 -7.46 8.65
CA ILE A 208 36.82 -7.17 9.70
C ILE A 208 36.47 -7.91 11.01
N SER A 209 35.19 -7.91 11.37
CA SER A 209 34.68 -8.46 12.64
C SER A 209 33.21 -8.87 12.57
N TYR A 210 32.76 -9.62 13.58
CA TYR A 210 31.36 -9.90 13.87
C TYR A 210 30.99 -9.42 15.28
N LEU A 211 29.76 -8.91 15.45
CA LEU A 211 29.17 -8.70 16.76
C LEU A 211 28.56 -10.00 17.29
N ILE A 212 28.81 -10.33 18.55
CA ILE A 212 28.23 -11.49 19.24
C ILE A 212 27.44 -11.00 20.45
N PRO A 213 26.12 -11.31 20.54
CA PRO A 213 25.31 -10.94 21.69
C PRO A 213 25.72 -11.77 22.92
N TYR A 214 25.81 -11.13 24.08
CA TYR A 214 26.21 -11.78 25.34
C TYR A 214 25.34 -11.43 26.54
N CYS A 215 24.52 -10.37 26.45
CA CYS A 215 23.46 -10.07 27.40
C CYS A 215 22.29 -9.40 26.65
N ILE A 216 21.06 -9.79 26.94
CA ILE A 216 19.84 -9.19 26.38
C ILE A 216 18.90 -8.83 27.52
N ALA A 217 18.39 -7.60 27.50
CA ALA A 217 17.41 -7.13 28.47
C ALA A 217 16.09 -6.80 27.77
N SER A 218 15.01 -6.84 28.54
CA SER A 218 13.73 -6.28 28.09
C SER A 218 12.92 -5.75 29.27
N THR A 219 12.19 -4.66 29.01
CA THR A 219 11.26 -4.04 29.95
C THR A 219 9.85 -4.08 29.36
N PHE A 220 8.90 -4.45 30.20
CA PHE A 220 7.52 -4.74 29.84
C PHE A 220 6.62 -3.74 30.52
N LYS A 221 5.89 -2.96 29.74
CA LYS A 221 4.88 -2.03 30.24
C LYS A 221 3.50 -2.63 29.97
N ASN A 222 2.82 -3.07 31.03
CA ASN A 222 1.48 -3.66 31.01
C ASN A 222 0.52 -2.87 31.91
N LYS A 223 -0.73 -3.31 32.08
CA LYS A 223 -1.73 -2.59 32.91
C LYS A 223 -1.43 -2.64 34.41
N SER A 224 -0.72 -3.68 34.87
CA SER A 224 -0.37 -3.89 36.28
C SER A 224 0.87 -3.09 36.70
N GLY A 225 1.76 -2.71 35.78
CA GLY A 225 2.95 -1.94 36.06
C GLY A 225 4.03 -2.06 35.00
N ILE A 226 5.29 -1.88 35.42
CA ILE A 226 6.48 -2.03 34.58
C ILE A 226 7.50 -2.92 35.29
N HIS A 227 7.84 -4.04 34.67
CA HIS A 227 8.88 -4.96 35.14
C HIS A 227 9.90 -5.24 34.03
N SER A 228 11.06 -5.79 34.40
CA SER A 228 12.16 -6.04 33.47
C SER A 228 12.77 -7.42 33.72
N PHE A 229 13.27 -8.07 32.67
CA PHE A 229 14.09 -9.27 32.80
C PHE A 229 15.31 -9.23 31.87
N ARG A 230 16.21 -10.20 32.08
CA ARG A 230 17.51 -10.31 31.42
C ARG A 230 17.87 -11.78 31.17
N TYR A 231 18.56 -12.02 30.07
CA TYR A 231 19.17 -13.31 29.74
C TYR A 231 20.63 -13.05 29.33
N ASP A 232 21.57 -13.88 29.80
CA ASP A 232 23.00 -13.70 29.53
C ASP A 232 23.70 -15.00 29.12
N ILE A 233 24.86 -14.88 28.45
CA ILE A 233 25.58 -15.96 27.75
C ILE A 233 25.96 -17.18 28.62
N ARG A 234 25.88 -17.06 29.95
CA ARG A 234 26.04 -18.22 30.87
C ARG A 234 24.88 -19.20 30.79
N GLN A 235 23.77 -18.84 30.13
CA GLN A 235 22.62 -19.70 29.92
C GLN A 235 22.63 -20.27 28.48
N ALA A 236 22.47 -21.58 28.34
CA ALA A 236 22.39 -22.21 27.02
C ALA A 236 21.15 -21.72 26.26
N ASN A 237 21.31 -21.35 24.98
CA ASN A 237 20.24 -20.84 24.11
C ASN A 237 19.51 -19.60 24.68
N PHE A 238 20.21 -18.72 25.41
CA PHE A 238 19.62 -17.59 26.13
C PHE A 238 18.73 -16.66 25.27
N LEU A 239 19.01 -16.53 23.97
CA LEU A 239 18.18 -15.75 23.03
C LEU A 239 16.83 -16.43 22.69
N ASP A 240 16.77 -17.77 22.68
CA ASP A 240 15.53 -18.50 22.44
C ASP A 240 14.66 -18.49 23.72
N GLN A 241 15.27 -18.67 24.89
CA GLN A 241 14.60 -18.51 26.18
C GLN A 241 14.03 -17.09 26.36
N TRP A 242 14.79 -16.08 25.95
CA TRP A 242 14.32 -14.69 25.90
C TRP A 242 13.10 -14.54 24.98
N LEU A 243 13.10 -15.12 23.77
CA LEU A 243 11.95 -15.07 22.87
C LEU A 243 10.72 -15.78 23.42
N ASP A 244 10.88 -16.95 24.05
CA ASP A 244 9.77 -17.66 24.71
C ASP A 244 9.12 -16.75 25.77
N GLN A 245 9.91 -16.16 26.68
CA GLN A 245 9.39 -15.25 27.71
C GLN A 245 8.77 -13.97 27.13
N VAL A 246 9.35 -13.39 26.07
CA VAL A 246 8.79 -12.23 25.34
C VAL A 246 7.42 -12.58 24.73
N PHE A 247 7.22 -13.80 24.22
CA PHE A 247 5.92 -14.27 23.72
C PHE A 247 4.90 -14.53 24.83
N GLU A 248 5.34 -14.96 26.01
CA GLU A 248 4.46 -15.10 27.19
C GLU A 248 3.95 -13.74 27.69
N GLU A 249 4.82 -12.76 27.92
CA GLU A 249 4.41 -11.39 28.32
C GLU A 249 3.51 -10.72 27.27
N ALA A 250 3.76 -10.99 25.99
CA ALA A 250 2.94 -10.49 24.90
C ALA A 250 1.48 -10.99 24.96
N LYS A 251 1.16 -12.08 25.67
CA LYS A 251 -0.23 -12.48 25.98
C LYS A 251 -0.93 -11.40 26.80
N GLN A 252 -0.28 -10.93 27.86
CA GLN A 252 -0.83 -9.94 28.78
C GLN A 252 -0.86 -8.55 28.16
N ILE A 253 0.21 -8.13 27.46
CA ILE A 253 0.23 -6.83 26.74
C ILE A 253 -0.82 -6.78 25.61
N LYS A 254 -1.08 -7.89 24.91
CA LYS A 254 -2.19 -7.99 23.94
C LYS A 254 -3.56 -7.86 24.62
N LYS A 255 -3.74 -8.47 25.80
CA LYS A 255 -4.97 -8.38 26.60
C LYS A 255 -5.21 -6.95 27.09
N ASP A 256 -4.19 -6.27 27.58
CA ASP A 256 -4.30 -4.93 28.18
C ASP A 256 -4.54 -3.80 27.17
N ASN A 257 -4.03 -3.93 25.93
CA ASN A 257 -4.36 -3.00 24.86
C ASN A 257 -5.77 -3.21 24.26
N LYS A 258 -6.34 -4.42 24.40
CA LYS A 258 -7.63 -4.80 23.80
C LYS A 258 -8.76 -3.86 24.27
N TYR A 259 -9.73 -3.60 23.40
CA TYR A 259 -11.01 -3.00 23.78
C TYR A 259 -11.92 -4.06 24.42
N GLU A 260 -12.85 -3.62 25.28
CA GLU A 260 -13.74 -4.50 26.04
C GLU A 260 -14.87 -5.04 25.15
N ASP A 261 -15.43 -4.19 24.28
CA ASP A 261 -16.27 -4.59 23.16
C ASP A 261 -15.44 -5.34 22.10
N GLU A 262 -15.80 -6.61 21.85
CA GLU A 262 -15.13 -7.48 20.89
C GLU A 262 -15.49 -7.19 19.42
N SER A 263 -16.56 -6.43 19.17
CA SER A 263 -16.97 -6.06 17.80
C SER A 263 -16.05 -5.01 17.17
N ILE A 264 -15.33 -4.22 17.99
CA ILE A 264 -14.39 -3.21 17.54
C ILE A 264 -13.18 -3.89 16.86
N PRO A 265 -12.95 -3.70 15.55
CA PRO A 265 -11.84 -4.32 14.85
C PRO A 265 -10.51 -3.68 15.28
N GLN A 266 -9.53 -4.52 15.60
CA GLN A 266 -8.23 -4.13 16.17
C GLN A 266 -7.09 -4.88 15.49
N ASN A 267 -5.89 -4.28 15.47
CA ASN A 267 -4.69 -4.93 14.95
C ASN A 267 -3.87 -5.52 16.12
N PHE A 268 -3.82 -6.85 16.23
CA PHE A 268 -3.27 -7.56 17.40
C PHE A 268 -1.74 -7.76 17.34
N GLU A 269 -1.01 -6.68 17.07
CA GLU A 269 0.45 -6.64 16.97
C GLU A 269 1.04 -5.98 18.23
N VAL A 270 1.76 -6.74 19.06
CA VAL A 270 2.42 -6.23 20.27
C VAL A 270 3.73 -5.55 19.87
N PRO A 271 3.92 -4.25 20.14
CA PRO A 271 5.16 -3.55 19.78
C PRO A 271 6.34 -4.01 20.66
N ALA A 272 7.44 -4.37 20.00
CA ALA A 272 8.74 -4.61 20.63
C ALA A 272 9.72 -3.57 20.08
N ILE A 273 10.20 -2.67 20.94
CA ILE A 273 10.87 -1.43 20.55
C ILE A 273 12.31 -1.43 21.07
N GLY A 274 13.29 -1.48 20.17
CA GLY A 274 14.71 -1.27 20.50
C GLY A 274 15.17 0.13 20.12
N PHE A 275 16.39 0.52 20.48
CA PHE A 275 16.94 1.83 20.13
C PHE A 275 18.08 1.71 19.11
N ASN A 276 17.93 2.28 17.90
CA ASN A 276 18.85 2.06 16.77
C ASN A 276 18.91 0.56 16.33
N SER A 277 17.93 -0.23 16.78
CA SER A 277 17.83 -1.69 16.66
C SER A 277 17.60 -2.19 15.24
N ALA A 278 17.04 -1.35 14.35
CA ALA A 278 16.75 -1.74 12.97
C ALA A 278 18.02 -2.07 12.18
N LYS A 279 19.17 -1.47 12.54
CA LYS A 279 20.46 -1.75 11.91
C LYS A 279 21.27 -2.84 12.65
N PHE A 280 21.11 -2.97 13.96
CA PHE A 280 21.96 -3.82 14.80
C PHE A 280 21.16 -4.99 15.37
N ASP A 281 20.46 -4.78 16.49
CA ASP A 281 19.88 -5.80 17.35
C ASP A 281 18.99 -6.81 16.61
N VAL A 282 18.12 -6.31 15.74
CA VAL A 282 17.17 -7.13 14.95
C VAL A 282 17.91 -8.10 14.02
N SER A 283 19.11 -7.74 13.56
CA SER A 283 19.94 -8.63 12.74
C SER A 283 20.57 -9.77 13.56
N LEU A 284 20.89 -9.53 14.83
CA LEU A 284 21.52 -10.51 15.73
C LEU A 284 20.54 -11.64 16.06
N VAL A 285 19.31 -11.30 16.44
CA VAL A 285 18.25 -12.28 16.73
C VAL A 285 17.58 -12.85 15.48
N SER A 286 17.91 -12.37 14.28
CA SER A 286 17.22 -12.72 13.02
C SER A 286 17.16 -14.23 12.71
N LYS A 287 18.11 -15.01 13.23
CA LYS A 287 18.12 -16.48 13.20
C LYS A 287 17.08 -17.06 14.16
N ASN A 288 17.11 -16.64 15.42
CA ASN A 288 16.17 -17.04 16.47
C ASN A 288 14.72 -16.68 16.13
N LEU A 289 14.46 -15.58 15.40
CA LEU A 289 13.13 -15.21 14.88
C LEU A 289 12.52 -16.24 13.88
N LYS A 290 13.23 -17.34 13.56
CA LYS A 290 12.76 -18.45 12.71
C LYS A 290 12.91 -19.80 13.44
N SER A 291 12.01 -20.12 14.38
CA SER A 291 12.07 -21.33 15.21
C SER A 291 11.02 -22.40 14.84
N LYS A 292 10.95 -23.47 15.64
CA LYS A 292 9.82 -24.43 15.62
C LYS A 292 8.52 -23.79 16.10
N ASN A 293 8.56 -22.82 17.00
CA ASN A 293 7.40 -22.24 17.70
C ASN A 293 6.82 -21.01 16.97
N TRP A 294 7.64 -20.22 16.27
CA TRP A 294 7.21 -18.98 15.57
C TRP A 294 7.79 -18.85 14.16
N LYS A 295 7.27 -17.89 13.40
CA LYS A 295 7.76 -17.54 12.04
C LYS A 295 7.66 -16.04 11.78
N ILE A 296 8.63 -15.50 11.04
CA ILE A 296 8.50 -14.18 10.42
C ILE A 296 7.32 -14.21 9.43
N VAL A 297 6.39 -13.25 9.54
CA VAL A 297 5.24 -13.08 8.63
C VAL A 297 5.33 -11.80 7.80
N LYS A 298 6.18 -10.84 8.20
CA LYS A 298 6.42 -9.59 7.46
C LYS A 298 7.83 -9.08 7.76
N HIS A 299 8.49 -8.53 6.75
CA HIS A 299 9.77 -7.84 6.86
C HIS A 299 9.71 -6.57 6.00
N ILE A 300 10.01 -5.41 6.56
CA ILE A 300 10.19 -4.14 5.83
C ILE A 300 11.60 -3.65 6.10
N GLY A 301 12.40 -3.45 5.06
CA GLY A 301 13.80 -3.06 5.19
C GLY A 301 14.65 -3.53 4.01
N SER A 302 15.91 -3.11 4.00
CA SER A 302 16.96 -3.78 3.22
C SER A 302 17.42 -5.05 3.95
N GLY A 303 18.33 -5.82 3.35
CA GLY A 303 19.03 -6.90 4.06
C GLY A 303 19.95 -6.43 5.21
N THR A 304 20.19 -5.13 5.33
CA THR A 304 21.10 -4.49 6.31
C THR A 304 20.40 -3.57 7.31
N VAL A 305 19.13 -3.21 7.08
CA VAL A 305 18.33 -2.35 7.97
C VAL A 305 16.87 -2.82 7.96
N ALA A 306 16.48 -3.57 8.98
CA ALA A 306 15.14 -4.11 9.19
C ALA A 306 14.24 -3.10 9.91
N LYS A 307 13.68 -2.14 9.16
CA LYS A 307 12.77 -1.09 9.67
C LYS A 307 11.54 -1.63 10.42
N GLN A 308 11.06 -2.83 10.07
CA GLN A 308 10.05 -3.57 10.83
C GLN A 308 10.14 -5.08 10.55
N ILE A 309 10.07 -5.90 11.59
CA ILE A 309 9.80 -7.35 11.46
C ILE A 309 8.55 -7.70 12.27
N ILE A 310 7.63 -8.47 11.67
CA ILE A 310 6.53 -9.09 12.40
C ILE A 310 6.78 -10.59 12.50
N VAL A 311 6.78 -11.10 13.73
CA VAL A 311 6.99 -12.51 14.05
C VAL A 311 5.73 -13.06 14.72
N ARG A 312 5.17 -14.13 14.16
CA ARG A 312 3.94 -14.76 14.64
C ARG A 312 4.23 -16.10 15.29
N HIS A 313 3.79 -16.29 16.54
CA HIS A 313 3.74 -17.60 17.18
C HIS A 313 2.76 -18.51 16.43
N LYS A 314 3.14 -19.76 16.15
CA LYS A 314 2.35 -20.66 15.29
C LYS A 314 1.05 -21.06 15.97
N ASP A 315 1.10 -21.40 17.25
CA ASP A 315 -0.04 -21.93 18.00
C ASP A 315 -0.91 -20.81 18.61
N THR A 316 -0.35 -19.93 19.45
CA THR A 316 -1.10 -18.82 20.09
C THR A 316 -1.51 -17.70 19.14
N HIS A 317 -1.00 -17.71 17.90
CA HIS A 317 -1.20 -16.69 16.85
C HIS A 317 -0.80 -15.25 17.26
N ILE A 318 -0.13 -15.06 18.40
CA ILE A 318 0.38 -13.76 18.86
C ILE A 318 1.44 -13.23 17.90
N GLN A 319 1.43 -11.91 17.67
CA GLN A 319 2.35 -11.23 16.78
C GLN A 319 3.18 -10.21 17.54
N LEU A 320 4.50 -10.41 17.56
CA LEU A 320 5.47 -9.41 17.98
C LEU A 320 5.84 -8.54 16.77
N ARG A 321 5.80 -7.22 16.94
CA ARG A 321 6.13 -6.22 15.92
C ARG A 321 7.40 -5.50 16.35
N PHE A 322 8.54 -6.05 15.95
CA PHE A 322 9.86 -5.47 16.16
C PHE A 322 10.00 -4.19 15.34
N VAL A 323 10.30 -3.09 16.03
CA VAL A 323 10.54 -1.75 15.49
C VAL A 323 11.66 -1.07 16.26
N ASP A 324 12.13 0.05 15.73
CA ASP A 324 13.20 0.87 16.30
C ASP A 324 12.62 2.23 16.72
N ALA A 325 12.93 2.69 17.94
CA ALA A 325 12.49 3.99 18.45
C ALA A 325 12.86 5.15 17.51
N LEU A 326 14.00 5.06 16.79
CA LEU A 326 14.45 6.06 15.84
C LEU A 326 13.59 6.19 14.58
N ILE A 327 12.58 5.33 14.36
CA ILE A 327 11.58 5.57 13.30
C ILE A 327 10.48 6.57 13.72
N TYR A 328 10.45 6.91 15.02
CA TYR A 328 9.52 7.85 15.62
C TYR A 328 10.14 9.22 15.98
N CYS A 329 11.45 9.41 15.77
CA CYS A 329 12.14 10.69 16.01
C CYS A 329 13.27 10.94 14.99
N THR A 330 14.03 12.02 15.14
CA THR A 330 15.26 12.26 14.36
C THR A 330 16.42 11.40 14.88
N LYS A 331 17.46 11.21 14.06
CA LYS A 331 18.62 10.36 14.40
C LYS A 331 19.44 10.98 15.55
N MET A 332 19.26 10.44 16.76
CA MET A 332 19.89 10.91 18.00
C MET A 332 20.43 9.72 18.84
N LYS A 333 21.21 9.99 19.89
CA LYS A 333 21.66 8.96 20.85
C LYS A 333 20.58 8.73 21.90
N LEU A 334 20.59 7.56 22.56
CA LEU A 334 19.64 7.25 23.63
C LEU A 334 19.67 8.27 24.78
N LYS A 335 20.84 8.82 25.15
CA LYS A 335 20.91 9.92 26.14
C LYS A 335 20.22 11.21 25.66
N GLU A 336 20.34 11.55 24.37
CA GLU A 336 19.66 12.72 23.79
C GLU A 336 18.15 12.50 23.78
N PHE A 337 17.68 11.33 23.32
CA PHE A 337 16.27 10.92 23.36
C PHE A 337 15.65 11.01 24.76
N VAL A 338 16.34 10.52 25.80
CA VAL A 338 15.85 10.53 27.18
C VAL A 338 15.83 11.94 27.78
N ARG A 339 16.80 12.80 27.45
CA ARG A 339 16.81 14.20 27.86
C ARG A 339 15.70 15.00 27.14
N ASP A 340 15.77 15.02 25.82
CA ASP A 340 15.03 15.95 24.95
C ASP A 340 13.55 15.59 24.79
N ILE A 341 13.18 14.33 25.04
CA ILE A 341 11.80 13.83 24.90
C ILE A 341 11.28 13.20 26.21
N GLY A 342 12.16 12.72 27.09
CA GLY A 342 11.79 12.14 28.39
C GLY A 342 11.69 13.13 29.56
N GLY A 343 12.32 14.31 29.48
CA GLY A 343 12.26 15.31 30.55
C GLY A 343 13.14 15.00 31.77
N GLU A 344 14.35 14.48 31.53
CA GLU A 344 15.43 14.26 32.53
C GLU A 344 15.11 13.34 33.74
N VAL A 345 13.98 12.62 33.74
CA VAL A 345 13.56 11.73 34.85
C VAL A 345 14.55 10.59 35.16
N MET A 346 15.31 10.13 34.17
CA MET A 346 16.33 9.08 34.32
C MET A 346 17.57 9.38 33.45
N THR A 347 18.74 8.87 33.84
CA THR A 347 20.00 9.06 33.11
C THR A 347 20.55 7.74 32.57
N LYS A 348 21.13 7.75 31.36
CA LYS A 348 21.87 6.59 30.83
C LYS A 348 23.19 6.43 31.60
N GLY A 349 23.46 5.19 32.04
CA GLY A 349 24.67 4.81 32.78
C GLY A 349 25.96 4.80 31.94
N ARG A 350 26.99 4.06 32.38
CA ARG A 350 28.30 4.01 31.71
C ARG A 350 28.83 2.58 31.62
N PHE A 351 29.03 2.07 30.42
CA PHE A 351 29.64 0.75 30.21
C PHE A 351 30.88 0.82 29.29
N PRO A 352 31.99 0.11 29.61
CA PRO A 352 33.23 0.17 28.84
C PRO A 352 33.21 -0.80 27.63
N TYR A 353 32.44 -0.44 26.61
CA TYR A 353 32.21 -1.24 25.40
C TYR A 353 33.49 -1.74 24.69
N GLU A 354 34.55 -0.92 24.61
CA GLU A 354 35.80 -1.28 23.92
C GLU A 354 36.76 -2.13 24.78
N TYR A 355 36.43 -2.37 26.06
CA TYR A 355 37.24 -3.15 27.01
C TYR A 355 36.83 -4.62 27.09
N ILE A 356 35.57 -4.94 26.78
CA ILE A 356 35.00 -6.29 26.83
C ILE A 356 34.95 -6.92 25.43
N TYR A 357 35.70 -8.00 25.24
CA TYR A 357 35.78 -8.76 24.00
C TYR A 357 35.76 -10.27 24.26
N ILE A 358 35.58 -11.06 23.19
CA ILE A 358 35.31 -12.51 23.25
C ILE A 358 36.32 -13.33 24.09
N ASN A 359 37.57 -12.88 24.23
CA ASN A 359 38.60 -13.61 24.96
C ASN A 359 38.75 -13.20 26.44
N ASN A 360 38.20 -12.05 26.86
CA ASN A 360 38.35 -11.55 28.24
C ASN A 360 37.02 -11.37 29.00
N TYR A 361 35.85 -11.44 28.32
CA TYR A 361 34.56 -11.07 28.93
C TYR A 361 34.28 -11.83 30.23
N ALA A 362 34.53 -13.13 30.30
CA ALA A 362 34.32 -13.91 31.52
C ALA A 362 35.22 -13.42 32.67
N THR A 363 36.54 -13.42 32.44
CA THR A 363 37.55 -13.02 33.44
C THR A 363 37.46 -11.55 33.86
N GLU A 364 36.95 -10.66 33.01
CA GLU A 364 36.78 -9.24 33.36
C GLU A 364 35.40 -8.92 33.95
N LEU A 365 34.36 -9.73 33.73
CA LEU A 365 33.02 -9.51 34.31
C LEU A 365 32.81 -10.26 35.64
N ASP A 366 33.53 -11.36 35.88
CA ASP A 366 33.49 -12.10 37.15
C ASP A 366 34.19 -11.35 38.30
N LYS A 367 34.94 -10.27 38.03
CA LYS A 367 35.58 -9.46 39.08
C LYS A 367 34.58 -8.63 39.88
N SER A 368 34.88 -8.47 41.18
CA SER A 368 34.14 -7.64 42.14
C SER A 368 34.60 -6.18 42.23
N GLU A 369 35.83 -5.89 41.80
CA GLU A 369 36.32 -4.51 41.64
C GLU A 369 35.56 -3.76 40.53
N PRO A 370 35.34 -2.43 40.63
CA PRO A 370 34.88 -1.63 39.51
C PRO A 370 35.80 -1.71 38.29
N PHE A 371 35.31 -1.28 37.13
CA PHE A 371 36.15 -1.12 35.94
C PHE A 371 37.17 0.01 36.16
N PRO A 372 38.44 -0.18 35.77
CA PRO A 372 39.45 0.87 35.83
C PRO A 372 39.12 1.99 34.83
N ARG A 373 39.67 3.19 35.02
CA ARG A 373 39.29 4.38 34.24
C ARG A 373 39.61 4.23 32.75
N GLU A 374 40.70 3.54 32.47
CA GLU A 374 41.27 3.24 31.15
C GLU A 374 40.32 2.33 30.34
N ALA A 375 39.44 1.56 30.99
CA ALA A 375 38.41 0.78 30.32
C ALA A 375 37.38 1.65 29.57
N PHE A 376 37.21 2.91 29.97
CA PHE A 376 36.30 3.87 29.33
C PHE A 376 36.95 4.71 28.22
N GLU A 377 38.15 4.33 27.76
CA GLU A 377 38.76 4.92 26.57
C GLU A 377 38.04 4.49 25.29
N ASN A 378 37.73 5.48 24.45
CA ASN A 378 37.16 5.29 23.12
C ASN A 378 38.24 5.56 22.07
N LYS A 379 38.92 4.51 21.60
CA LYS A 379 40.07 4.58 20.68
C LYS A 379 39.67 5.22 19.36
N LEU A 380 38.48 4.91 18.85
CA LEU A 380 37.93 5.45 17.60
C LEU A 380 37.69 6.97 17.60
N LYS A 381 37.54 7.60 18.77
CA LYS A 381 37.31 9.05 18.90
C LYS A 381 38.42 9.79 19.65
N ASN A 382 39.45 9.06 20.09
CA ASN A 382 40.50 9.51 21.01
C ASN A 382 39.94 10.28 22.22
N LYS A 383 39.03 9.64 22.98
CA LYS A 383 38.36 10.24 24.15
C LYS A 383 38.31 9.29 25.33
N SER A 384 38.79 9.76 26.48
CA SER A 384 38.67 9.10 27.78
C SER A 384 37.51 9.68 28.61
N ILE A 385 37.21 9.05 29.74
CA ILE A 385 36.22 9.53 30.70
C ILE A 385 36.78 10.69 31.56
N SER A 386 36.01 11.77 31.67
CA SER A 386 36.31 12.92 32.54
C SER A 386 36.10 12.55 34.02
N GLU A 387 36.96 13.02 34.92
CA GLU A 387 37.01 12.58 36.33
C GLU A 387 35.65 12.49 37.03
N ALA A 388 34.87 13.58 37.04
CA ALA A 388 33.54 13.59 37.65
C ALA A 388 32.61 12.46 37.15
N LYS A 389 32.71 12.10 35.86
CA LYS A 389 31.92 11.01 35.24
C LYS A 389 32.42 9.62 35.60
N TYR A 390 33.68 9.49 35.99
CA TYR A 390 34.24 8.26 36.54
C TYR A 390 33.83 8.10 38.01
N GLN A 391 33.82 9.18 38.80
CA GLN A 391 33.27 9.18 40.15
C GLN A 391 31.76 8.86 40.19
N GLU A 392 30.96 9.43 39.28
CA GLU A 392 29.56 8.99 39.03
C GLU A 392 29.46 7.47 38.81
N TYR A 393 30.36 6.91 37.98
CA TYR A 393 30.39 5.48 37.69
C TYR A 393 30.75 4.64 38.93
N LEU A 394 31.75 5.04 39.71
CA LEU A 394 32.18 4.32 40.91
C LEU A 394 31.06 4.24 41.97
N VAL A 395 30.34 5.35 42.19
CA VAL A 395 29.19 5.41 43.12
C VAL A 395 28.04 4.49 42.67
N GLU A 396 27.82 4.34 41.36
CA GLU A 396 26.83 3.41 40.83
C GLU A 396 27.31 1.95 40.89
N ALA A 397 28.57 1.69 40.52
CA ALA A 397 29.17 0.36 40.50
C ALA A 397 29.25 -0.27 41.89
N ALA A 398 29.53 0.51 42.93
CA ALA A 398 29.62 0.06 44.33
C ALA A 398 28.32 -0.56 44.89
N LYS A 399 27.19 -0.43 44.19
CA LYS A 399 25.91 -1.08 44.55
C LYS A 399 25.82 -2.55 44.10
N TYR A 400 26.82 -3.07 43.37
CA TYR A 400 26.80 -4.39 42.74
C TYR A 400 28.03 -5.21 43.12
N THR A 401 27.81 -6.49 43.48
CA THR A 401 28.88 -7.40 43.95
C THR A 401 29.87 -7.80 42.85
N SER A 402 29.48 -7.67 41.58
CA SER A 402 30.29 -8.05 40.41
C SER A 402 30.05 -7.11 39.24
N ARG A 403 31.04 -7.01 38.35
CA ARG A 403 30.88 -6.29 37.07
C ARG A 403 29.82 -6.92 36.17
N TRP A 404 29.58 -8.23 36.28
CA TRP A 404 28.41 -8.90 35.69
C TRP A 404 27.10 -8.29 36.18
N ASP A 405 26.92 -8.11 37.48
CA ASP A 405 25.66 -7.59 38.04
C ASP A 405 25.49 -6.10 37.74
N TYR A 406 26.59 -5.35 37.64
CA TYR A 406 26.58 -3.99 37.09
C TYR A 406 26.12 -3.97 35.62
N LEU A 407 26.73 -4.78 34.74
CA LEU A 407 26.32 -4.93 33.32
C LEU A 407 24.84 -5.28 33.19
N ARG A 408 24.40 -6.25 34.00
CA ARG A 408 23.02 -6.74 34.01
C ARG A 408 22.02 -5.67 34.46
N TYR A 409 22.40 -4.81 35.40
CA TYR A 409 21.64 -3.63 35.79
C TYR A 409 21.64 -2.59 34.66
N TYR A 410 22.81 -2.28 34.09
CA TYR A 410 23.00 -1.30 33.03
C TYR A 410 22.15 -1.60 31.79
N ASN A 411 22.17 -2.85 31.29
CA ASN A 411 21.35 -3.28 30.15
C ASN A 411 19.83 -3.16 30.46
N ILE A 412 19.41 -3.50 31.70
CA ILE A 412 18.03 -3.23 32.14
C ILE A 412 17.73 -1.72 32.12
N GLN A 413 18.64 -0.85 32.58
CA GLN A 413 18.42 0.60 32.55
C GLN A 413 18.23 1.14 31.14
N ASP A 414 19.03 0.73 30.16
CA ASP A 414 18.86 1.19 28.77
C ASP A 414 17.49 0.82 28.18
N THR A 415 16.93 -0.35 28.52
CA THR A 415 15.54 -0.68 28.19
C THR A 415 14.52 0.15 28.98
N ARG A 416 14.81 0.46 30.24
CA ARG A 416 13.87 1.11 31.18
C ARG A 416 13.73 2.61 30.93
N ILE A 417 14.81 3.28 30.53
CA ILE A 417 14.82 4.73 30.25
C ILE A 417 14.10 5.10 28.94
N MET A 418 13.91 4.14 28.03
CA MET A 418 13.10 4.34 26.82
C MET A 418 11.60 4.58 27.10
N ILE A 419 11.08 4.16 28.26
CA ILE A 419 9.64 4.18 28.53
C ILE A 419 9.05 5.59 28.52
N GLU A 420 9.60 6.54 29.29
CA GLU A 420 8.99 7.88 29.40
C GLU A 420 9.06 8.69 28.08
N PRO A 421 10.17 8.69 27.32
CA PRO A 421 10.20 9.28 25.97
C PRO A 421 9.17 8.68 25.01
N ILE A 422 9.01 7.36 24.97
CA ILE A 422 8.04 6.70 24.09
C ILE A 422 6.61 7.05 24.54
N ASP A 423 6.34 7.07 25.83
CA ASP A 423 5.07 7.53 26.39
C ASP A 423 4.78 8.99 26.06
N ASN A 424 5.77 9.88 26.11
CA ASN A 424 5.62 11.28 25.71
C ASN A 424 5.33 11.43 24.22
N LEU A 425 5.95 10.63 23.35
CA LEU A 425 5.60 10.59 21.92
C LEU A 425 4.18 10.06 21.68
N ILE A 426 3.74 9.03 22.41
CA ILE A 426 2.35 8.53 22.35
C ILE A 426 1.37 9.62 22.80
N LYS A 427 1.61 10.25 23.96
CA LYS A 427 0.81 11.39 24.47
C LYS A 427 0.74 12.52 23.44
N MET A 428 1.87 12.87 22.81
CA MET A 428 1.99 13.95 21.83
C MET A 428 1.20 13.65 20.54
N MET A 429 1.35 12.46 19.96
CA MET A 429 0.61 12.06 18.76
C MET A 429 -0.89 11.91 19.03
N PHE A 430 -1.26 11.42 20.22
CA PHE A 430 -2.66 11.20 20.57
C PHE A 430 -3.46 12.50 20.82
N LYS A 431 -2.80 13.65 21.01
CA LYS A 431 -3.47 14.97 20.94
C LYS A 431 -4.23 15.16 19.62
N TYR A 432 -3.71 14.58 18.54
CA TYR A 432 -4.30 14.57 17.20
C TYR A 432 -5.06 13.26 16.90
N LYS A 433 -5.57 12.55 17.92
CA LYS A 433 -6.28 11.26 17.77
C LYS A 433 -5.50 10.20 16.97
N ILE A 434 -4.17 10.27 16.93
CA ILE A 434 -3.32 9.29 16.22
C ILE A 434 -2.69 8.32 17.22
N ASP A 435 -2.95 7.03 17.03
CA ASP A 435 -2.16 5.96 17.66
C ASP A 435 -0.82 5.79 16.93
N MET A 436 0.23 6.35 17.52
CA MET A 436 1.60 6.27 17.02
C MET A 436 2.10 4.83 16.82
N LEU A 437 1.74 3.91 17.73
CA LEU A 437 2.23 2.53 17.68
C LEU A 437 1.39 1.66 16.74
N ALA A 438 0.17 2.08 16.37
CA ALA A 438 -0.52 1.53 15.21
C ALA A 438 0.13 1.97 13.88
N MET A 439 0.66 3.20 13.80
CA MET A 439 1.42 3.69 12.64
C MET A 439 2.79 3.00 12.52
N PHE A 440 3.38 3.05 11.31
CA PHE A 440 4.69 2.45 11.04
C PHE A 440 5.86 3.40 11.31
N ILE A 441 5.75 4.71 10.99
CA ILE A 441 6.85 5.70 11.09
C ILE A 441 6.32 7.11 11.35
N MET A 442 7.15 8.02 11.90
CA MET A 442 6.73 9.40 12.23
C MET A 442 6.21 10.19 11.01
N SER A 443 6.76 9.96 9.80
CA SER A 443 6.25 10.63 8.60
C SER A 443 4.86 10.17 8.17
N GLN A 444 4.36 9.02 8.65
CA GLN A 444 2.94 8.66 8.51
C GLN A 444 2.09 9.45 9.50
N CYS A 445 2.51 9.57 10.75
CA CYS A 445 1.82 10.41 11.75
C CYS A 445 1.75 11.87 11.28
N ALA A 446 2.87 12.43 10.79
CA ALA A 446 2.92 13.79 10.27
C ALA A 446 2.02 13.99 9.03
N ASN A 447 1.93 13.01 8.12
CA ASN A 447 0.97 13.07 7.01
C ASN A 447 -0.49 12.88 7.48
N ALA A 448 -0.75 12.12 8.55
CA ALA A 448 -2.08 12.01 9.14
C ALA A 448 -2.53 13.36 9.73
N ILE A 449 -1.70 14.01 10.55
CA ILE A 449 -1.95 15.37 11.07
C ILE A 449 -2.11 16.37 9.92
N LYS A 450 -1.19 16.41 8.96
CA LYS A 450 -1.20 17.40 7.87
C LYS A 450 -2.41 17.29 6.94
N TYR A 451 -3.08 16.14 6.91
CA TYR A 451 -4.30 15.94 6.13
C TYR A 451 -5.54 15.73 7.00
N SER A 452 -5.53 15.98 8.32
CA SER A 452 -6.77 15.96 9.12
C SER A 452 -7.64 17.17 8.75
N SER A 453 -7.06 18.37 8.76
CA SER A 453 -7.77 19.63 8.53
C SER A 453 -8.30 19.87 7.11
N ALA A 454 -8.01 18.96 6.18
CA ALA A 454 -8.72 18.90 4.90
C ALA A 454 -10.12 18.27 5.03
N TYR A 455 -10.48 17.77 6.22
CA TYR A 455 -11.70 17.03 6.53
C TYR A 455 -12.23 17.32 7.95
N ASP A 456 -11.88 18.44 8.60
CA ASP A 456 -12.40 18.75 9.95
C ASP A 456 -13.94 18.96 9.94
N ASP A 457 -14.49 19.50 8.84
CA ASP A 457 -15.95 19.60 8.61
C ASP A 457 -16.60 18.27 8.15
N PHE A 458 -15.82 17.19 7.99
CA PHE A 458 -16.33 15.92 7.45
C PHE A 458 -17.08 15.11 8.51
N THR A 459 -18.38 15.31 8.60
CA THR A 459 -19.32 14.43 9.33
C THR A 459 -19.85 13.34 8.41
N MET A 460 -19.91 12.07 8.86
CA MET A 460 -20.35 10.96 8.00
C MET A 460 -21.78 11.16 7.44
N ASN A 461 -22.67 11.65 8.31
CA ASN A 461 -24.08 11.91 8.03
C ASN A 461 -24.39 13.38 7.67
N GLY A 462 -23.36 14.19 7.38
CA GLY A 462 -23.53 15.60 7.03
C GLY A 462 -24.33 15.79 5.73
N ASP A 463 -25.23 16.78 5.72
CA ASP A 463 -25.96 17.16 4.51
C ASP A 463 -25.13 18.12 3.66
N TYR A 464 -24.14 17.54 2.97
CA TYR A 464 -23.38 18.23 1.94
C TYR A 464 -24.36 18.59 0.81
N ASN A 465 -24.75 19.87 0.74
CA ASN A 465 -25.69 20.43 -0.23
C ASN A 465 -25.15 20.35 -1.68
N ILE A 466 -25.15 19.14 -2.22
CA ILE A 466 -24.79 18.84 -3.60
C ILE A 466 -26.02 19.16 -4.45
N GLU A 467 -26.01 20.32 -5.09
CA GLU A 467 -27.01 20.68 -6.10
C GLU A 467 -26.92 19.70 -7.28
N ASP A 468 -27.82 18.72 -7.30
CA ASP A 468 -27.83 17.71 -8.34
C ASP A 468 -28.54 18.23 -9.61
N THR A 469 -27.75 18.88 -10.45
CA THR A 469 -28.11 19.41 -11.77
C THR A 469 -28.45 18.34 -12.81
N ASP A 470 -28.19 17.05 -12.54
CA ASP A 470 -28.68 15.98 -13.41
C ASP A 470 -30.20 15.81 -13.23
N LYS A 471 -30.89 15.50 -14.34
CA LYS A 471 -32.31 15.12 -14.29
C LYS A 471 -32.50 13.86 -13.43
N SER A 472 -33.63 13.80 -12.71
CA SER A 472 -34.05 12.58 -12.00
C SER A 472 -34.05 11.39 -12.95
N ILE A 473 -33.70 10.20 -12.45
CA ILE A 473 -33.83 8.99 -13.26
C ILE A 473 -35.31 8.73 -13.56
N ASN A 474 -35.58 8.34 -14.80
CA ASN A 474 -36.80 7.65 -15.18
C ASN A 474 -36.33 6.25 -15.59
N ILE A 475 -36.55 5.25 -14.73
CA ILE A 475 -36.11 3.87 -14.98
C ILE A 475 -36.99 3.25 -16.06
N THR A 476 -36.39 2.47 -16.96
CA THR A 476 -37.14 1.76 -18.01
C THR A 476 -37.51 0.35 -17.56
N MET A 477 -38.59 -0.22 -18.10
CA MET A 477 -39.01 -1.59 -17.78
C MET A 477 -37.86 -2.62 -17.95
N PRO A 478 -37.06 -2.63 -19.04
CA PRO A 478 -35.93 -3.56 -19.16
C PRO A 478 -34.84 -3.39 -18.10
N TYR A 479 -34.63 -2.15 -17.60
CA TYR A 479 -33.73 -1.91 -16.48
C TYR A 479 -34.29 -2.51 -15.18
N TRP A 480 -35.59 -2.38 -14.94
CA TRP A 480 -36.26 -2.98 -13.79
C TRP A 480 -36.25 -4.51 -13.84
N THR A 481 -36.58 -5.12 -14.99
CA THR A 481 -36.50 -6.57 -15.21
C THR A 481 -35.10 -7.11 -14.86
N SER A 482 -34.04 -6.48 -15.39
CA SER A 482 -32.65 -6.90 -15.11
C SER A 482 -32.26 -6.74 -13.64
N LYS A 483 -32.85 -5.78 -12.91
CA LYS A 483 -32.68 -5.63 -11.46
C LYS A 483 -33.39 -6.75 -10.69
N VAL A 484 -34.66 -7.03 -11.00
CA VAL A 484 -35.46 -8.11 -10.38
C VAL A 484 -34.77 -9.47 -10.56
N GLU A 485 -34.34 -9.80 -11.77
CA GLU A 485 -33.54 -11.01 -12.06
C GLU A 485 -32.28 -11.08 -11.19
N SER A 486 -31.56 -9.96 -11.03
CA SER A 486 -30.35 -9.91 -10.20
C SER A 486 -30.63 -10.07 -8.70
N TYR A 487 -31.76 -9.56 -8.20
CA TYR A 487 -32.16 -9.75 -6.80
C TYR A 487 -32.52 -11.21 -6.51
N ILE A 488 -33.28 -11.85 -7.41
CA ILE A 488 -33.62 -13.28 -7.34
C ILE A 488 -32.35 -14.13 -7.38
N GLU A 489 -31.43 -13.87 -8.32
CA GLU A 489 -30.18 -14.64 -8.44
C GLU A 489 -29.27 -14.48 -7.19
N GLN A 490 -29.26 -13.29 -6.56
CA GLN A 490 -28.52 -13.05 -5.31
C GLN A 490 -29.09 -13.84 -4.11
N ASP A 491 -30.41 -13.89 -3.98
CA ASP A 491 -31.07 -14.51 -2.83
C ASP A 491 -31.09 -16.04 -2.96
N GLN A 492 -31.28 -16.57 -4.18
CA GLN A 492 -31.09 -18.00 -4.50
C GLN A 492 -29.66 -18.46 -4.19
N LYS A 493 -28.63 -17.69 -4.56
CA LYS A 493 -27.22 -17.98 -4.20
C LYS A 493 -26.93 -17.98 -2.69
N LYS A 494 -27.88 -17.52 -1.88
CA LYS A 494 -27.80 -17.46 -0.42
C LYS A 494 -28.84 -18.35 0.27
N ASN A 495 -29.59 -19.16 -0.47
CA ASN A 495 -30.67 -20.01 0.03
C ASN A 495 -31.73 -19.25 0.85
N ARG A 496 -31.97 -17.97 0.54
CA ARG A 496 -33.03 -17.19 1.18
C ARG A 496 -34.39 -17.51 0.56
N ASP A 497 -35.45 -17.33 1.32
CA ASP A 497 -36.80 -17.32 0.74
C ASP A 497 -36.96 -16.12 -0.20
N SER A 498 -37.34 -16.40 -1.44
CA SER A 498 -37.64 -15.41 -2.47
C SER A 498 -39.13 -15.35 -2.82
N SER A 499 -40.00 -16.03 -2.07
CA SER A 499 -41.46 -16.10 -2.32
C SER A 499 -42.16 -14.73 -2.27
N LYS A 500 -41.57 -13.77 -1.55
CA LYS A 500 -42.04 -12.38 -1.39
C LYS A 500 -41.10 -11.35 -2.02
N ASN A 501 -40.14 -11.76 -2.86
CA ASN A 501 -39.25 -10.81 -3.51
C ASN A 501 -40.02 -9.86 -4.44
N VAL A 502 -39.49 -8.66 -4.64
CA VAL A 502 -39.99 -7.69 -5.62
C VAL A 502 -40.08 -8.30 -7.01
N THR A 503 -41.17 -7.99 -7.73
CA THR A 503 -41.48 -8.56 -9.05
C THR A 503 -41.35 -7.53 -10.17
N ILE A 504 -41.51 -7.97 -11.42
CA ILE A 504 -41.56 -7.06 -12.58
C ILE A 504 -42.78 -6.13 -12.48
N ASP A 505 -43.90 -6.61 -11.95
CA ASP A 505 -45.16 -5.85 -11.81
C ASP A 505 -45.04 -4.67 -10.83
N ASP A 506 -44.04 -4.71 -9.94
CA ASP A 506 -43.75 -3.63 -8.99
C ASP A 506 -43.09 -2.39 -9.64
N TYR A 507 -42.91 -2.41 -10.96
CA TYR A 507 -42.22 -1.37 -11.75
C TYR A 507 -42.68 0.05 -11.43
N GLU A 508 -43.98 0.34 -11.51
CA GLU A 508 -44.47 1.72 -11.32
C GLU A 508 -44.29 2.20 -9.88
N TYR A 509 -44.44 1.32 -8.88
CA TYR A 509 -44.15 1.64 -7.49
C TYR A 509 -42.67 2.01 -7.30
N PHE A 510 -41.73 1.19 -7.81
CA PHE A 510 -40.31 1.49 -7.66
C PHE A 510 -39.83 2.64 -8.54
N LYS A 511 -40.46 2.88 -9.70
CA LYS A 511 -40.22 4.05 -10.54
C LYS A 511 -40.61 5.34 -9.81
N GLU A 512 -41.81 5.42 -9.26
CA GLU A 512 -42.24 6.55 -8.43
C GLU A 512 -41.33 6.72 -7.19
N LEU A 513 -40.92 5.61 -6.56
CA LEU A 513 -40.02 5.61 -5.41
C LEU A 513 -38.64 6.21 -5.77
N PHE A 514 -38.04 5.84 -6.90
CA PHE A 514 -36.75 6.38 -7.34
C PHE A 514 -36.85 7.80 -7.95
N GLU A 515 -38.03 8.22 -8.41
CA GLU A 515 -38.28 9.60 -8.86
C GLU A 515 -38.45 10.56 -7.68
N LYS A 516 -39.07 10.12 -6.58
CA LYS A 516 -39.38 10.95 -5.40
C LYS A 516 -38.38 10.85 -4.25
N GLN A 517 -37.77 9.69 -4.01
CA GLN A 517 -36.84 9.48 -2.90
C GLN A 517 -35.37 9.66 -3.30
N ARG A 518 -34.49 9.60 -2.29
CA ARG A 518 -33.04 9.69 -2.40
C ARG A 518 -32.40 8.42 -1.82
N CYS A 519 -31.13 8.19 -2.11
CA CYS A 519 -30.38 7.06 -1.55
C CYS A 519 -30.30 7.16 -0.02
N TYR A 520 -30.83 6.17 0.70
CA TYR A 520 -30.94 6.22 2.17
C TYR A 520 -29.58 6.30 2.89
N ILE A 521 -28.49 5.81 2.26
CA ILE A 521 -27.12 5.85 2.82
C ILE A 521 -26.44 7.22 2.60
N CYS A 522 -26.79 7.96 1.55
CA CYS A 522 -25.97 9.10 1.11
C CYS A 522 -26.73 10.36 0.69
N ASN A 523 -28.05 10.40 0.85
CA ASN A 523 -28.97 11.49 0.46
C ASN A 523 -28.89 11.92 -1.03
N CYS A 524 -28.14 11.20 -1.87
CA CYS A 524 -28.00 11.53 -3.29
C CYS A 524 -29.28 11.20 -4.07
N LYS A 525 -29.62 12.08 -5.01
CA LYS A 525 -30.68 11.89 -6.00
C LYS A 525 -30.33 10.76 -6.97
N PHE A 526 -31.32 9.97 -7.38
CA PHE A 526 -31.16 8.92 -8.38
C PHE A 526 -31.12 9.51 -9.80
N THR A 527 -30.13 9.11 -10.59
CA THR A 527 -29.88 9.62 -11.96
C THR A 527 -29.27 8.51 -12.82
N TRP A 528 -29.12 8.70 -14.14
CA TRP A 528 -28.47 7.69 -14.98
C TRP A 528 -26.96 7.49 -14.70
N LYS A 529 -26.33 8.41 -13.94
CA LYS A 529 -25.02 8.23 -13.29
C LYS A 529 -25.20 7.56 -11.92
N ASN A 530 -26.02 8.17 -11.06
CA ASN A 530 -26.37 7.68 -9.73
C ASN A 530 -27.47 6.60 -9.80
N ARG A 531 -27.14 5.45 -10.40
CA ARG A 531 -28.14 4.42 -10.75
C ARG A 531 -28.72 3.72 -9.51
N PRO A 532 -30.06 3.70 -9.35
CA PRO A 532 -30.73 3.12 -8.19
C PRO A 532 -30.57 1.61 -8.11
N THR A 533 -30.65 1.10 -6.89
CA THR A 533 -30.75 -0.31 -6.52
C THR A 533 -31.59 -0.42 -5.26
N LEU A 534 -31.99 -1.64 -4.90
CA LEU A 534 -32.49 -1.96 -3.58
C LEU A 534 -31.35 -2.55 -2.75
N ASP A 535 -31.25 -2.14 -1.50
CA ASP A 535 -30.40 -2.77 -0.48
C ASP A 535 -31.28 -3.33 0.64
N ARG A 536 -30.82 -4.39 1.31
CA ARG A 536 -31.62 -5.14 2.30
C ARG A 536 -31.49 -4.53 3.69
N ILE A 537 -32.63 -4.36 4.36
CA ILE A 537 -32.72 -3.96 5.77
C ILE A 537 -32.19 -5.10 6.66
N ASN A 538 -32.71 -6.32 6.47
CA ASN A 538 -32.18 -7.54 7.06
C ASN A 538 -31.54 -8.43 5.98
N ASN A 539 -30.25 -8.74 6.15
CA ASN A 539 -29.48 -9.54 5.20
C ASN A 539 -29.71 -11.05 5.29
N GLU A 540 -30.52 -11.55 6.23
CA GLU A 540 -30.99 -12.95 6.26
C GLU A 540 -32.27 -13.14 5.44
N LEU A 541 -32.99 -12.07 5.12
CA LEU A 541 -34.24 -12.08 4.34
C LEU A 541 -34.01 -11.69 2.86
N GLY A 542 -34.92 -12.10 1.98
CA GLY A 542 -34.91 -11.73 0.56
C GLY A 542 -35.24 -10.25 0.32
N HIS A 543 -35.12 -9.79 -0.93
CA HIS A 543 -35.52 -8.43 -1.33
C HIS A 543 -37.05 -8.29 -1.45
N SER A 544 -37.80 -8.41 -0.35
CA SER A 544 -39.23 -8.06 -0.30
C SER A 544 -39.43 -6.54 -0.10
N LYS A 545 -40.59 -5.99 -0.49
CA LYS A 545 -40.87 -4.53 -0.42
C LYS A 545 -40.67 -3.91 0.97
N ASP A 546 -40.96 -4.68 2.02
CA ASP A 546 -40.84 -4.35 3.43
C ASP A 546 -39.42 -4.55 4.00
N ASN A 547 -38.53 -5.22 3.26
CA ASN A 547 -37.15 -5.50 3.66
C ASN A 547 -36.11 -4.70 2.83
N VAL A 548 -36.51 -3.66 2.10
CA VAL A 548 -35.60 -2.91 1.20
C VAL A 548 -35.67 -1.40 1.35
N PHE A 549 -34.52 -0.74 1.15
CA PHE A 549 -34.44 0.71 0.96
C PHE A 549 -33.83 1.09 -0.40
N PRO A 550 -34.26 2.21 -1.01
CA PRO A 550 -33.61 2.79 -2.19
C PRO A 550 -32.15 3.17 -1.93
N CYS A 551 -31.23 2.53 -2.65
CA CYS A 551 -29.78 2.68 -2.51
C CYS A 551 -29.11 2.91 -3.87
N LEU A 552 -27.81 3.20 -3.92
CA LEU A 552 -27.05 3.29 -5.18
C LEU A 552 -26.38 1.97 -5.52
N THR A 553 -26.36 1.60 -6.80
CA THR A 553 -25.75 0.34 -7.29
C THR A 553 -24.25 0.26 -7.01
N THR A 554 -23.58 1.41 -6.88
CA THR A 554 -22.21 1.58 -6.43
C THR A 554 -22.13 2.83 -5.55
N PHE A 555 -21.20 2.88 -4.58
CA PHE A 555 -21.01 4.04 -3.71
C PHE A 555 -20.24 5.17 -4.44
N SER A 556 -20.90 5.80 -5.41
CA SER A 556 -20.33 6.80 -6.32
C SER A 556 -20.23 8.23 -5.75
N LYS A 557 -20.17 8.41 -4.41
CA LYS A 557 -19.94 9.75 -3.79
C LYS A 557 -18.73 10.49 -4.41
N HIS A 558 -17.74 9.77 -4.96
CA HIS A 558 -16.54 10.36 -5.53
C HIS A 558 -16.70 11.08 -6.89
N GLU A 559 -17.68 10.74 -7.74
CA GLU A 559 -17.82 11.46 -9.02
C GLU A 559 -18.33 12.90 -8.82
N LYS A 560 -19.26 13.11 -7.87
CA LYS A 560 -19.73 14.46 -7.51
C LYS A 560 -18.87 15.13 -6.43
N PHE A 561 -18.10 14.38 -5.65
CA PHE A 561 -16.99 14.96 -4.90
C PHE A 561 -15.92 15.54 -5.83
N ASN A 562 -15.68 14.98 -7.03
CA ASN A 562 -14.83 15.64 -8.04
C ASN A 562 -15.44 16.94 -8.60
N GLY A 563 -16.78 17.06 -8.61
CA GLY A 563 -17.48 18.32 -8.91
C GLY A 563 -17.28 19.34 -7.80
N PHE A 564 -17.69 19.00 -6.57
CA PHE A 564 -17.48 19.81 -5.36
C PHE A 564 -16.01 20.22 -5.19
N VAL A 565 -15.05 19.31 -5.42
CA VAL A 565 -13.61 19.63 -5.40
C VAL A 565 -13.25 20.60 -6.51
N LYS A 566 -13.72 20.44 -7.75
CA LYS A 566 -13.45 21.43 -8.82
C LYS A 566 -14.02 22.80 -8.47
N ASP A 567 -15.26 22.87 -8.01
CA ASP A 567 -15.93 24.13 -7.69
C ASP A 567 -15.32 24.78 -6.44
N PHE A 568 -14.96 23.99 -5.42
CA PHE A 568 -14.20 24.45 -4.25
C PHE A 568 -12.78 24.91 -4.62
N MET A 569 -12.08 24.23 -5.54
CA MET A 569 -10.78 24.68 -6.03
C MET A 569 -10.88 25.92 -6.91
N GLN A 570 -12.00 26.11 -7.64
CA GLN A 570 -12.29 27.32 -8.40
C GLN A 570 -12.60 28.49 -7.45
N GLN A 571 -13.56 28.33 -6.53
CA GLN A 571 -13.86 29.31 -5.48
C GLN A 571 -12.63 29.66 -4.64
N ARG A 572 -11.73 28.69 -4.38
CA ARG A 572 -10.45 28.90 -3.69
C ARG A 572 -9.38 29.57 -4.56
N ALA A 573 -9.46 29.47 -5.89
CA ALA A 573 -8.64 30.27 -6.81
C ALA A 573 -9.16 31.71 -6.90
N ASP A 574 -10.48 31.87 -6.99
CA ASP A 574 -11.17 33.16 -7.06
C ASP A 574 -10.98 33.94 -5.75
N ALA A 575 -11.14 33.31 -4.59
CA ALA A 575 -10.84 33.90 -3.28
C ALA A 575 -9.34 34.26 -3.12
N LYS A 576 -8.42 33.43 -3.66
CA LYS A 576 -6.99 33.76 -3.70
C LYS A 576 -6.67 34.96 -4.58
N SER A 577 -7.49 35.27 -5.59
CA SER A 577 -7.37 36.50 -6.37
C SER A 577 -7.77 37.76 -5.59
N GLN A 578 -8.51 37.61 -4.47
CA GLN A 578 -9.13 38.71 -3.72
C GLN A 578 -8.45 39.09 -2.39
N LYS A 579 -7.43 38.33 -1.93
CA LYS A 579 -6.51 38.69 -0.82
C LYS A 579 -7.18 39.13 0.50
N ASN A 580 -7.60 38.16 1.33
CA ASN A 580 -7.97 38.38 2.74
C ASN A 580 -7.21 37.39 3.65
N ASP A 581 -6.47 37.92 4.63
CA ASP A 581 -5.49 37.19 5.46
C ASP A 581 -5.82 37.23 6.98
N GLY A 582 -5.27 36.31 7.79
CA GLY A 582 -5.43 36.26 9.26
C GLY A 582 -4.41 35.37 9.98
N LEU A 583 -3.94 35.77 11.18
CA LEU A 583 -2.74 35.27 11.89
C LEU A 583 -3.06 34.61 13.25
N ALA A 584 -2.25 33.73 13.86
CA ALA A 584 -1.23 32.80 13.32
C ALA A 584 -1.21 31.50 14.18
N THR A 585 -0.30 31.11 15.11
CA THR A 585 1.03 31.56 15.59
C THR A 585 1.69 30.41 16.39
N PHE A 586 2.98 30.06 16.21
CA PHE A 586 3.82 29.40 17.24
C PHE A 586 5.33 29.43 16.90
N GLN A 587 6.19 29.49 17.92
CA GLN A 587 7.63 29.75 17.81
C GLN A 587 8.42 28.87 18.81
N ILE A 588 9.53 28.26 18.37
CA ILE A 588 10.55 27.66 19.26
C ILE A 588 11.94 28.01 18.71
N ALA A 589 12.74 28.68 19.53
CA ALA A 589 14.14 29.01 19.34
C ALA A 589 15.03 27.96 20.07
N ASP A 590 16.35 27.83 19.91
CA ASP A 590 17.31 28.53 19.04
C ASP A 590 18.56 27.64 18.85
N ASN A 591 19.58 28.10 18.12
CA ASN A 591 20.91 27.47 17.96
C ASN A 591 21.02 26.24 17.02
N LEU A 592 20.89 26.45 15.71
CA LEU A 592 21.62 25.63 14.73
C LEU A 592 22.06 26.46 13.53
N HIS A 593 23.38 26.65 13.35
CA HIS A 593 23.93 27.37 12.20
C HIS A 593 23.89 26.48 10.95
N ALA A 594 22.82 26.58 10.16
CA ALA A 594 22.90 26.29 8.74
C ALA A 594 23.70 27.42 8.05
N VAL A 595 24.63 27.06 7.15
CA VAL A 595 25.24 28.07 6.27
C VAL A 595 24.18 28.46 5.24
N GLN A 596 23.57 29.62 5.44
CA GLN A 596 22.60 30.19 4.51
C GLN A 596 23.31 30.57 3.21
N VAL A 597 23.19 29.71 2.22
CA VAL A 597 23.34 30.12 0.81
C VAL A 597 22.05 30.82 0.43
N ASP A 598 22.13 32.11 0.06
CA ASP A 598 20.98 32.90 -0.39
C ASP A 598 20.48 32.45 -1.77
N SER A 599 19.77 31.33 -1.74
CA SER A 599 19.25 30.59 -2.88
C SER A 599 17.97 31.20 -3.47
N GLU A 600 17.36 32.20 -2.82
CA GLU A 600 16.23 32.96 -3.37
C GLU A 600 16.66 33.94 -4.48
N TYR A 601 17.95 34.32 -4.57
CA TYR A 601 18.43 35.32 -5.54
C TYR A 601 19.24 34.76 -6.72
N SER A 602 19.97 33.67 -6.53
CA SER A 602 20.98 33.21 -7.50
C SER A 602 20.44 32.34 -8.66
N PHE A 603 19.29 31.69 -8.50
CA PHE A 603 18.71 30.79 -9.51
C PHE A 603 17.24 31.09 -9.86
N ASP A 604 16.83 30.76 -11.09
CA ASP A 604 15.46 30.85 -11.55
C ASP A 604 14.62 29.64 -11.17
N GLN A 605 14.23 29.61 -9.90
CA GLN A 605 13.36 28.58 -9.32
C GLN A 605 12.03 28.38 -10.08
N THR A 606 11.58 29.35 -10.90
CA THR A 606 10.37 29.19 -11.74
C THR A 606 10.55 28.17 -12.87
N LYS A 607 11.80 27.85 -13.21
CA LYS A 607 12.22 26.91 -14.27
C LYS A 607 12.91 25.66 -13.70
N MET A 608 12.95 25.49 -12.38
CA MET A 608 13.61 24.35 -11.72
C MET A 608 12.59 23.57 -10.91
N HIS A 609 12.51 22.26 -11.14
CA HIS A 609 11.50 21.41 -10.50
C HIS A 609 12.16 20.15 -9.91
N ILE A 610 11.88 19.86 -8.65
CA ILE A 610 12.34 18.63 -7.99
C ILE A 610 11.50 17.45 -8.49
N VAL A 611 12.16 16.45 -9.06
CA VAL A 611 11.53 15.25 -9.65
C VAL A 611 11.56 14.09 -8.66
N GLN A 612 12.70 13.88 -8.02
CA GLN A 612 12.92 12.84 -7.02
C GLN A 612 13.91 13.35 -5.96
N LEU A 613 13.69 12.94 -4.71
CA LEU A 613 14.58 13.21 -3.58
C LEU A 613 14.75 11.89 -2.82
N ASP A 614 16.00 11.45 -2.71
CA ASP A 614 16.40 10.26 -1.96
C ASP A 614 17.30 10.64 -0.77
N THR A 615 17.86 9.66 -0.06
CA THR A 615 18.56 9.92 1.21
C THR A 615 19.91 10.64 1.02
N ASP A 616 20.47 10.59 -0.18
CA ASP A 616 21.80 11.07 -0.56
C ASP A 616 21.84 11.76 -1.95
N SER A 617 20.68 11.95 -2.59
CA SER A 617 20.59 12.38 -3.99
C SER A 617 19.30 13.16 -4.30
N LEU A 618 19.39 14.05 -5.31
CA LEU A 618 18.35 15.00 -5.71
C LEU A 618 18.31 15.09 -7.25
N THR A 619 17.18 14.70 -7.85
CA THR A 619 16.98 14.78 -9.31
C THR A 619 16.14 16.02 -9.66
N LEU A 620 16.67 16.86 -10.54
CA LEU A 620 16.05 18.13 -10.96
C LEU A 620 15.69 18.08 -12.45
N ALA A 621 14.48 18.53 -12.78
CA ALA A 621 14.10 18.92 -14.14
C ALA A 621 14.33 20.43 -14.30
N ILE A 622 14.92 20.82 -15.42
CA ILE A 622 15.29 22.21 -15.73
C ILE A 622 14.61 22.61 -17.03
N SER A 623 13.77 23.65 -16.98
CA SER A 623 13.11 24.25 -18.14
C SER A 623 14.09 25.19 -18.85
N GLY A 624 14.94 24.61 -19.69
CA GLY A 624 15.95 25.32 -20.47
C GLY A 624 15.38 26.18 -21.60
N ASP A 625 16.25 26.94 -22.26
CA ASP A 625 15.92 27.53 -23.57
C ASP A 625 15.70 26.41 -24.59
N LYS A 626 14.51 26.41 -25.20
CA LYS A 626 14.09 25.47 -26.25
C LYS A 626 15.01 25.46 -27.48
N ASN A 627 15.81 26.51 -27.69
CA ASN A 627 16.74 26.63 -28.82
C ASN A 627 18.15 26.11 -28.48
N ARG A 628 18.46 25.87 -27.19
CA ARG A 628 19.75 25.34 -26.73
C ARG A 628 19.59 23.85 -26.36
N GLY A 629 20.62 23.06 -26.60
CA GLY A 629 20.64 21.65 -26.23
C GLY A 629 20.64 21.42 -24.71
N HIS A 630 20.57 20.16 -24.29
CA HIS A 630 20.68 19.74 -22.88
C HIS A 630 21.99 20.18 -22.21
N GLU A 631 23.03 20.47 -22.99
CA GLU A 631 24.33 20.96 -22.52
C GLU A 631 24.25 22.30 -21.78
N GLN A 632 23.15 23.05 -21.93
CA GLN A 632 22.91 24.29 -21.17
C GLN A 632 22.76 24.09 -19.65
N ARG A 633 22.59 22.85 -19.14
CA ARG A 633 22.60 22.50 -17.70
C ARG A 633 21.83 23.51 -16.84
N PHE A 634 22.51 24.22 -15.93
CA PHE A 634 21.93 25.26 -15.07
C PHE A 634 21.96 26.68 -15.70
N ASP A 635 22.66 26.91 -16.83
CA ASP A 635 22.82 28.23 -17.45
C ASP A 635 21.49 28.96 -17.68
N ALA A 636 20.47 28.22 -18.12
CA ALA A 636 19.14 28.77 -18.42
C ALA A 636 18.34 29.19 -17.17
N VAL A 637 18.85 28.85 -15.99
CA VAL A 637 18.23 29.05 -14.69
C VAL A 637 19.17 29.69 -13.68
N ILE A 638 20.23 30.37 -14.11
CA ILE A 638 21.01 31.27 -13.25
C ILE A 638 20.42 32.68 -13.39
N LYS A 639 20.14 33.33 -12.26
CA LYS A 639 19.70 34.74 -12.20
C LYS A 639 20.86 35.68 -11.93
N ASP A 640 21.73 35.31 -10.99
CA ASP A 640 22.95 36.05 -10.67
C ASP A 640 24.17 35.26 -11.17
N VAL A 641 24.62 35.64 -12.37
CA VAL A 641 25.77 35.02 -13.05
C VAL A 641 27.08 35.34 -12.36
N GLU A 642 27.19 36.48 -11.67
CA GLU A 642 28.42 36.91 -11.00
C GLU A 642 28.56 36.19 -9.65
N PHE A 643 27.48 36.14 -8.86
CA PHE A 643 27.41 35.30 -7.66
C PHE A 643 27.60 33.81 -7.99
N TYR A 644 26.95 33.29 -9.04
CA TYR A 644 27.12 31.88 -9.42
C TYR A 644 28.57 31.57 -9.79
N ASN A 645 29.20 32.36 -10.67
CA ASN A 645 30.58 32.09 -11.08
C ASN A 645 31.59 32.29 -9.95
N LYS A 646 31.33 33.21 -9.01
CA LYS A 646 32.15 33.41 -7.80
C LYS A 646 32.04 32.26 -6.80
N ASN A 647 30.87 31.62 -6.69
CA ASN A 647 30.60 30.61 -5.66
C ASN A 647 30.55 29.16 -6.16
N LYS A 648 30.42 28.90 -7.48
CA LYS A 648 30.27 27.55 -8.05
C LYS A 648 31.31 26.56 -7.54
N GLY A 649 32.57 26.97 -7.39
CA GLY A 649 33.67 26.13 -6.92
C GLY A 649 33.53 25.60 -5.49
N PHE A 650 32.67 26.21 -4.65
CA PHE A 650 32.35 25.71 -3.32
C PHE A 650 31.19 24.68 -3.31
N PHE A 651 30.41 24.60 -4.39
CA PHE A 651 29.26 23.69 -4.53
C PHE A 651 29.51 22.55 -5.52
N PHE A 652 30.30 22.81 -6.56
CA PHE A 652 30.62 21.91 -7.67
C PHE A 652 32.11 22.04 -7.99
N SER A 653 32.86 20.96 -7.78
CA SER A 653 34.31 20.93 -8.02
C SER A 653 34.63 20.94 -9.51
N GLU A 654 35.47 21.88 -9.95
CA GLU A 654 36.25 21.73 -11.18
C GLU A 654 37.43 20.76 -10.92
N ASP A 655 37.99 20.17 -11.98
CA ASP A 655 39.20 19.32 -11.98
C ASP A 655 39.23 18.10 -11.02
N ASN A 656 38.14 17.33 -11.05
CA ASN A 656 38.17 15.86 -11.00
C ASN A 656 38.67 15.17 -9.72
N GLN A 657 38.81 15.87 -8.58
CA GLN A 657 39.15 15.25 -7.28
C GLN A 657 38.00 15.23 -6.27
N ARG A 658 37.86 14.07 -5.59
CA ARG A 658 36.96 13.71 -4.46
C ARG A 658 35.69 14.57 -4.28
N LYS A 659 34.61 14.09 -4.93
CA LYS A 659 33.25 14.65 -4.90
C LYS A 659 32.67 14.85 -3.49
N ILE A 660 32.05 16.01 -3.25
CA ILE A 660 31.07 16.22 -2.16
C ILE A 660 29.64 16.13 -2.71
N LEU A 661 29.39 16.72 -3.88
CA LEU A 661 28.20 16.51 -4.71
C LEU A 661 28.65 16.26 -6.16
N GLY A 662 27.78 15.67 -6.97
CA GLY A 662 28.03 15.40 -8.40
C GLY A 662 26.78 15.60 -9.24
N VAL A 663 26.92 16.27 -10.39
CA VAL A 663 25.81 16.59 -11.30
C VAL A 663 25.95 15.76 -12.57
N HIS A 664 24.91 14.97 -12.88
CA HIS A 664 24.84 14.10 -14.05
C HIS A 664 23.47 14.24 -14.71
N ILE A 665 23.40 14.17 -16.05
CA ILE A 665 22.15 14.28 -16.81
C ILE A 665 21.59 12.87 -17.04
N GLU A 666 20.46 12.53 -16.41
CA GLU A 666 19.90 11.18 -16.51
C GLU A 666 19.13 10.90 -17.82
N LYS A 667 18.26 11.82 -18.24
CA LYS A 667 17.32 11.64 -19.36
C LYS A 667 17.03 12.96 -20.08
N GLN A 668 16.52 12.85 -21.32
CA GLN A 668 16.28 13.98 -22.22
C GLN A 668 15.06 13.72 -23.12
N GLY A 669 14.39 14.80 -23.56
CA GLY A 669 13.33 14.75 -24.58
C GLY A 669 12.08 13.95 -24.19
N LEU A 670 11.35 13.46 -25.19
CA LEU A 670 10.09 12.69 -25.01
C LEU A 670 10.28 11.44 -24.13
N ASN A 671 11.47 10.83 -24.12
CA ASN A 671 11.82 9.68 -23.27
C ASN A 671 11.75 9.99 -21.74
N PHE A 672 11.59 11.26 -21.35
CA PHE A 672 11.29 11.66 -19.97
C PHE A 672 9.81 11.46 -19.62
N ILE A 673 8.89 11.59 -20.59
CA ILE A 673 7.44 11.45 -20.39
C ILE A 673 7.07 9.96 -20.25
N ASP A 674 7.60 9.09 -21.11
CA ASP A 674 7.43 7.63 -20.99
C ASP A 674 7.94 7.10 -19.62
N ALA A 675 8.97 7.75 -19.06
CA ALA A 675 9.48 7.45 -17.73
C ALA A 675 8.51 7.89 -16.61
N LEU A 676 7.87 9.06 -16.75
CA LEU A 676 6.87 9.56 -15.81
C LEU A 676 5.61 8.68 -15.77
N GLU A 677 5.20 8.06 -16.89
CA GLU A 677 4.08 7.09 -16.89
C GLU A 677 4.47 5.75 -16.26
N SER A 678 5.73 5.33 -16.40
CA SER A 678 6.23 4.07 -15.83
C SER A 678 6.36 4.08 -14.29
N LEU A 679 6.52 5.26 -13.70
CA LEU A 679 6.58 5.49 -12.26
C LEU A 679 5.19 5.85 -11.75
N HIS A 680 4.63 5.07 -10.82
CA HIS A 680 3.31 5.34 -10.23
C HIS A 680 3.33 6.55 -9.29
N ILE A 681 3.41 7.75 -9.85
CA ILE A 681 3.51 9.03 -9.14
C ILE A 681 2.15 9.46 -8.57
N ASP A 682 2.13 9.75 -7.26
CA ASP A 682 0.95 10.25 -6.56
C ASP A 682 0.68 11.74 -6.90
N TRP A 683 -0.39 11.98 -7.65
CA TRP A 683 -0.90 13.32 -7.98
C TRP A 683 -1.13 14.21 -6.75
N LYS A 684 -1.28 13.65 -5.54
CA LYS A 684 -1.44 14.45 -4.32
C LYS A 684 -0.20 15.27 -3.93
N SER A 685 1.00 14.85 -4.35
CA SER A 685 2.23 15.64 -4.09
C SER A 685 2.26 16.94 -4.88
N ILE A 686 1.79 16.92 -6.14
CA ILE A 686 1.65 18.13 -6.98
C ILE A 686 0.65 19.09 -6.34
N TRP A 687 -0.49 18.57 -5.86
CA TRP A 687 -1.49 19.38 -5.16
C TRP A 687 -0.97 19.96 -3.83
N LYS A 688 -0.11 19.25 -3.11
CA LYS A 688 0.52 19.75 -1.87
C LYS A 688 1.37 21.00 -2.14
N ILE A 689 2.20 21.00 -3.19
CA ILE A 689 3.08 22.13 -3.52
C ILE A 689 2.28 23.36 -3.98
N ILE A 690 1.24 23.17 -4.81
CA ILE A 690 0.34 24.25 -5.26
C ILE A 690 -0.46 24.84 -4.07
N TYR A 691 -0.80 24.01 -3.09
CA TYR A 691 -1.46 24.45 -1.85
C TYR A 691 -0.50 25.27 -0.97
N GLU A 692 0.75 24.83 -0.80
CA GLU A 692 1.79 25.47 0.03
C GLU A 692 2.31 26.79 -0.55
N ALA A 693 2.60 26.85 -1.86
CA ALA A 693 2.98 28.11 -2.53
C ALA A 693 1.88 29.17 -2.41
N GLY A 694 0.62 28.74 -2.52
CA GLY A 694 -0.54 29.59 -2.27
C GLY A 694 -0.92 29.78 -0.81
N ILE A 695 -0.06 29.40 0.14
CA ILE A 695 -0.07 29.86 1.54
C ILE A 695 1.06 30.88 1.77
N LYS A 696 2.28 30.69 1.21
CA LYS A 696 3.34 31.74 1.28
C LYS A 696 2.83 33.07 0.69
N TYR A 697 2.10 33.04 -0.42
CA TYR A 697 1.51 34.25 -1.03
C TYR A 697 0.39 34.92 -0.19
N ALA A 698 -0.22 34.20 0.77
CA ALA A 698 -1.20 34.70 1.73
C ALA A 698 -0.55 35.01 3.10
N CYS A 699 0.75 35.29 3.10
CA CYS A 699 1.53 35.77 4.25
C CYS A 699 2.42 36.98 3.89
N GLU A 700 2.42 37.43 2.63
CA GLU A 700 3.31 38.48 2.10
C GLU A 700 2.55 39.66 1.47
N SER A 701 1.24 39.83 1.74
CA SER A 701 0.49 41.00 1.26
C SER A 701 -0.66 41.43 2.19
N LYS A 702 -0.57 42.52 2.96
CA LYS A 702 0.45 43.58 3.00
C LYS A 702 0.49 44.26 4.38
N LEU A 703 1.59 44.95 4.68
CA LEU A 703 1.53 46.23 5.39
C LEU A 703 1.72 47.37 4.37
N TYR A 704 0.77 48.31 4.32
CA TYR A 704 0.81 49.62 3.67
C TYR A 704 1.53 49.71 2.29
N LYS A 705 0.85 49.76 1.14
CA LYS A 705 -0.52 50.22 0.82
C LYS A 705 -1.07 49.40 -0.35
#